data_AF-A0A1X2L270-F1
#
_entry.id   AF-A0A1X2L270-F1
#
_cell.length_a   1.000
_cell.length_b   1.000
_cell.length_c   1.000
_cell.angle_alpha   90.00
_cell.angle_beta   90.00
_cell.angle_gamma   90.00
#
_symmetry.space_group_name_H-M   'P 1'
#
loop_
_entity.id
_entity.type
_entity.pdbx_description
1 polymer ?
#
loop_
_entity_poly.entity_id
_entity_poly.type
_entity_poly.pdbx_seq_one_letter_code
_entity_poly.pdbx_strand_id
1 'polypeptide(L)'
;MKRRSCAVVAVCALTVIAGNAKPTALADVTADSGAEPGLAACEKVFATTDPTGLWRQSNGPGTPPVQVETTDVGPDGAGTGTSVIEGQVIIYWDPDQVITKDGITASPCEVLYHELQHAADDGPNGLPRSELDNTCNGVKYAEWRAVAAENMFRRATGLGDRKTYNGGNVGPGSFQDCKKQEQQNNKKKAGNNAFGDPHITTTDGLIYDVQQVGEFTAYTSDNADAPKVQLRTAPVPDSQSASMVTAAAAGNNAERVAFVLDNGRLTISHGAKHEAVAVGRGSTSTLLGGVTVSATAAEAIFVGSSYTVHWPDGSELYVDESGYWGLRVSFSPSDKANGDKPRGLFGTFNGDPADDLTRPDGRVVPVNSPDDVIRSQFGDAWRISQSDSLFPYGPDQSTDTFTNRAFPVPRPPFSPAVTDQARHVCTSAGVIGDAILAACVFDVSVTGNPALADTAAQVSREQTVTAVAGEPLNAKGFGPGLSVSGAVRNDQPVTYEFTAKPGQVADIRSLCTPTGKNVRYTISSSTGSFADPIGGVDGCTDLGRVAFAGAGSYQLVITGDGQYGITWRTTPGDVHQNLNQAASNAGHVNAATRHYLAFTVTPGQTWTFTPEGTCRQVNGFQWSVVDADGALNDRGIYDGCSPMGPLSLAPGRYSVRIEAGGAAADYHFAAKHS
;
A
#
# COMPACT_ATOMS: atom_id res chain seq x y z
N MET A 1 70.02 -28.12 -5.50
CA MET A 1 70.61 -28.06 -6.86
C MET A 1 70.31 -26.70 -7.47
N LYS A 2 71.33 -26.07 -8.06
CA LYS A 2 71.32 -24.73 -8.67
C LYS A 2 70.47 -24.67 -9.95
N ARG A 3 69.84 -23.51 -10.23
CA ARG A 3 69.95 -22.66 -11.45
C ARG A 3 68.81 -21.61 -11.41
N ARG A 4 69.06 -20.33 -11.16
CA ARG A 4 69.57 -19.24 -12.04
C ARG A 4 68.72 -18.99 -13.29
N SER A 5 68.25 -17.73 -13.38
CA SER A 5 68.11 -16.83 -14.55
C SER A 5 66.79 -16.06 -14.45
N CYS A 6 66.65 -14.76 -14.71
CA CYS A 6 67.58 -13.66 -14.99
C CYS A 6 66.78 -12.36 -14.74
N ALA A 7 67.36 -11.36 -14.07
CA ALA A 7 66.77 -10.04 -13.88
C ALA A 7 67.05 -9.15 -15.10
N VAL A 8 66.05 -8.39 -15.55
CA VAL A 8 66.23 -7.21 -16.40
C VAL A 8 65.62 -6.03 -15.65
N VAL A 9 66.48 -5.13 -15.21
CA VAL A 9 66.15 -3.85 -14.59
C VAL A 9 66.07 -2.82 -15.71
N ALA A 10 64.92 -2.17 -15.86
CA ALA A 10 64.79 -0.96 -16.66
C ALA A 10 64.39 0.19 -15.73
N VAL A 11 65.35 1.08 -15.49
CA VAL A 11 65.18 2.36 -14.80
C VAL A 11 64.58 3.34 -15.81
N CYS A 12 63.37 3.83 -15.56
CA CYS A 12 62.83 5.01 -16.25
C CYS A 12 62.83 6.19 -15.28
N ALA A 13 63.57 7.22 -15.68
CA ALA A 13 63.75 8.48 -14.97
C ALA A 13 62.43 9.27 -14.90
N LEU A 14 62.16 9.84 -13.71
CA LEU A 14 61.12 10.85 -13.51
C LEU A 14 61.49 12.14 -14.25
N THR A 15 60.70 12.49 -15.27
CA THR A 15 60.53 13.88 -15.70
C THR A 15 59.24 14.42 -15.10
N VAL A 16 59.39 15.31 -14.12
CA VAL A 16 58.29 16.12 -13.56
C VAL A 16 57.88 17.13 -14.63
N ILE A 17 56.79 16.84 -15.34
CA ILE A 17 56.04 17.87 -16.07
C ILE A 17 54.98 18.36 -15.09
N ALA A 18 55.26 19.49 -14.46
CA ALA A 18 54.24 20.29 -13.78
C ALA A 18 53.30 20.85 -14.86
N GLY A 19 52.34 20.02 -15.28
CA GLY A 19 51.18 20.49 -16.02
C GLY A 19 50.29 21.23 -15.04
N ASN A 20 50.35 22.56 -15.06
CA ASN A 20 49.25 23.39 -14.60
C ASN A 20 48.02 23.03 -15.45
N ALA A 21 47.25 22.04 -15.01
CA ALA A 21 45.89 21.89 -15.45
C ALA A 21 45.18 23.18 -15.03
N LYS A 22 44.92 24.06 -16.01
CA LYS A 22 43.92 25.11 -15.84
C LYS A 22 42.64 24.40 -15.39
N PRO A 23 41.92 24.89 -14.37
CA PRO A 23 40.58 24.39 -14.12
C PRO A 23 39.79 24.56 -15.43
N THR A 24 39.23 23.46 -15.93
CA THR A 24 38.31 23.46 -17.05
C THR A 24 37.22 24.49 -16.74
N ALA A 25 36.94 25.37 -17.71
CA ALA A 25 36.12 26.56 -17.51
C ALA A 25 34.69 26.21 -17.08
N LEU A 26 34.16 27.01 -16.17
CA LEU A 26 32.86 26.96 -15.50
C LEU A 26 31.69 27.47 -16.38
N ALA A 27 31.41 26.88 -17.54
CA ALA A 27 30.20 27.25 -18.29
C ALA A 27 29.58 26.04 -19.01
N ASP A 28 28.67 25.35 -18.32
CA ASP A 28 27.85 24.26 -18.87
C ASP A 28 26.46 24.76 -19.32
N VAL A 29 26.14 26.04 -19.10
CA VAL A 29 24.95 26.70 -19.68
C VAL A 29 25.33 27.38 -20.99
N THR A 30 24.73 26.95 -22.09
CA THR A 30 24.91 27.51 -23.43
C THR A 30 23.59 28.07 -23.95
N ALA A 31 23.64 28.94 -24.96
CA ALA A 31 22.45 29.48 -25.61
C ALA A 31 22.60 29.46 -27.15
N ASP A 32 21.48 29.37 -27.85
CA ASP A 32 21.45 29.66 -29.28
C ASP A 32 21.64 31.18 -29.56
N SER A 33 21.83 31.54 -30.83
CA SER A 33 22.09 32.93 -31.21
C SER A 33 20.94 33.91 -30.89
N GLY A 34 19.72 33.42 -30.71
CA GLY A 34 18.58 34.25 -30.34
C GLY A 34 18.54 34.54 -28.84
N ALA A 35 18.94 33.57 -28.01
CA ALA A 35 18.87 33.64 -26.56
C ALA A 35 20.16 34.20 -25.96
N GLU A 36 21.28 34.13 -26.68
CA GLU A 36 22.61 34.56 -26.20
C GLU A 36 22.64 36.01 -25.66
N PRO A 37 22.07 37.03 -26.34
CA PRO A 37 22.08 38.39 -25.82
C PRO A 37 21.29 38.54 -24.52
N GLY A 38 20.14 37.86 -24.43
CA GLY A 38 19.30 37.86 -23.24
C GLY A 38 19.95 37.10 -22.08
N LEU A 39 20.53 35.93 -22.35
CA LEU A 39 21.23 35.13 -21.36
C LEU A 39 22.40 35.93 -20.77
N ALA A 40 23.18 36.62 -21.61
CA ALA A 40 24.26 37.50 -21.16
C ALA A 40 23.77 38.70 -20.32
N ALA A 41 22.54 39.17 -20.55
CA ALA A 41 21.92 40.20 -19.72
C ALA A 41 21.50 39.63 -18.35
N CYS A 42 20.86 38.45 -18.33
CA CYS A 42 20.44 37.80 -17.09
C CYS A 42 21.63 37.27 -16.27
N GLU A 43 22.71 36.83 -16.89
CA GLU A 43 23.95 36.44 -16.21
C GLU A 43 24.49 37.57 -15.32
N LYS A 44 24.45 38.82 -15.79
CA LYS A 44 24.88 39.98 -14.99
C LYS A 44 24.01 40.16 -13.76
N VAL A 45 22.71 39.85 -13.86
CA VAL A 45 21.78 39.89 -12.74
C VAL A 45 22.08 38.74 -11.79
N PHE A 46 22.17 37.50 -12.28
CA PHE A 46 22.42 36.31 -11.48
C PHE A 46 23.79 36.30 -10.79
N ALA A 47 24.81 36.89 -11.41
CA ALA A 47 26.13 37.04 -10.82
C ALA A 47 26.12 37.83 -9.50
N THR A 48 25.13 38.71 -9.32
CA THR A 48 24.96 39.50 -8.09
C THR A 48 23.78 39.01 -7.24
N THR A 49 22.80 38.36 -7.86
CA THR A 49 21.52 37.98 -7.26
C THR A 49 21.15 36.55 -7.64
N ASP A 50 21.66 35.59 -6.86
CA ASP A 50 21.37 34.15 -7.02
C ASP A 50 21.03 33.53 -5.65
N PRO A 51 19.86 33.88 -5.06
CA PRO A 51 19.53 33.56 -3.68
C PRO A 51 19.39 32.05 -3.39
N THR A 52 19.09 31.22 -4.39
CA THR A 52 19.04 29.75 -4.24
C THR A 52 20.30 29.05 -4.74
N GLY A 53 21.22 29.77 -5.39
CA GLY A 53 22.43 29.19 -5.96
C GLY A 53 22.23 28.45 -7.28
N LEU A 54 21.07 28.61 -7.94
CA LEU A 54 20.70 27.89 -9.17
C LEU A 54 21.62 28.22 -10.34
N TRP A 55 22.00 29.49 -10.49
CA TRP A 55 22.92 29.90 -11.55
C TRP A 55 24.31 29.30 -11.32
N ARG A 56 24.79 29.34 -10.08
CA ARG A 56 26.06 28.71 -9.71
C ARG A 56 26.02 27.19 -9.89
N GLN A 57 24.91 26.56 -9.52
CA GLN A 57 24.73 25.11 -9.64
C GLN A 57 24.75 24.68 -11.10
N SER A 58 24.01 25.35 -11.98
CA SER A 58 23.90 25.02 -13.40
C SER A 58 25.22 25.19 -14.18
N ASN A 59 26.17 25.93 -13.61
CA ASN A 59 27.54 26.09 -14.12
C ASN A 59 28.57 25.28 -13.31
N GLY A 60 28.10 24.39 -12.43
CA GLY A 60 28.90 23.61 -11.49
C GLY A 60 29.14 22.17 -11.94
N PRO A 61 30.23 21.54 -11.47
CA PRO A 61 30.61 20.20 -11.91
C PRO A 61 29.56 19.15 -11.54
N GLY A 62 29.24 18.26 -12.49
CA GLY A 62 28.29 17.15 -12.28
C GLY A 62 26.83 17.53 -12.48
N THR A 63 26.53 18.70 -13.02
CA THR A 63 25.20 19.04 -13.53
C THR A 63 25.06 18.64 -15.00
N PRO A 64 23.88 18.20 -15.45
CA PRO A 64 23.62 17.99 -16.88
C PRO A 64 23.87 19.30 -17.66
N PRO A 65 24.45 19.24 -18.87
CA PRO A 65 24.60 20.43 -19.71
C PRO A 65 23.24 21.08 -19.96
N VAL A 66 23.16 22.40 -19.82
CA VAL A 66 21.96 23.19 -20.05
C VAL A 66 22.11 23.95 -21.36
N GLN A 67 21.16 23.80 -22.27
CA GLN A 67 21.07 24.58 -23.49
C GLN A 67 19.81 25.44 -23.46
N VAL A 68 19.97 26.74 -23.64
CA VAL A 68 18.86 27.70 -23.72
C VAL A 68 18.55 27.93 -25.19
N GLU A 69 17.33 27.61 -25.60
CA GLU A 69 16.85 27.77 -26.97
C GLU A 69 15.76 28.84 -27.05
N THR A 70 15.85 29.70 -28.06
CA THR A 70 14.85 30.73 -28.31
C THR A 70 13.60 30.11 -28.90
N THR A 71 12.44 30.45 -28.37
CA THR A 71 11.15 30.06 -28.93
C THR A 71 10.15 31.21 -28.85
N ASP A 72 9.15 31.22 -29.71
CA ASP A 72 8.05 32.19 -29.64
C ASP A 72 7.13 31.79 -28.47
N VAL A 73 7.07 32.63 -27.43
CA VAL A 73 6.26 32.35 -26.23
C VAL A 73 4.90 33.08 -26.33
N GLY A 74 3.80 32.40 -25.95
CA GLY A 74 2.50 33.05 -25.84
C GLY A 74 2.46 34.08 -24.68
N PRO A 75 1.59 35.11 -24.70
CA PRO A 75 1.48 36.08 -23.60
C PRO A 75 1.16 35.46 -22.22
N ASP A 76 0.61 34.25 -22.22
CA ASP A 76 0.28 33.40 -21.07
C ASP A 76 1.44 32.52 -20.58
N GLY A 77 2.58 32.54 -21.28
CA GLY A 77 3.75 31.71 -20.99
C GLY A 77 3.67 30.29 -21.54
N ALA A 78 2.69 29.95 -22.39
CA ALA A 78 2.44 28.58 -22.87
C ALA A 78 3.53 27.97 -23.79
N GLY A 79 4.68 28.64 -23.95
CA GLY A 79 5.84 28.16 -24.71
C GLY A 79 7.14 28.15 -23.92
N THR A 80 7.17 28.66 -22.68
CA THR A 80 8.33 28.56 -21.80
C THR A 80 8.30 27.21 -21.09
N GLY A 81 9.42 26.50 -21.05
CA GLY A 81 9.53 25.26 -20.29
C GLY A 81 10.90 24.61 -20.39
N THR A 82 11.12 23.60 -19.56
CA THR A 82 12.35 22.83 -19.51
C THR A 82 12.08 21.38 -19.95
N SER A 83 12.94 20.83 -20.80
CA SER A 83 12.86 19.46 -21.30
C SER A 83 14.20 18.76 -21.19
N VAL A 84 14.18 17.43 -21.06
CA VAL A 84 15.40 16.62 -21.07
C VAL A 84 15.39 15.73 -22.31
N ILE A 85 16.36 15.92 -23.18
CA ILE A 85 16.53 15.13 -24.42
C ILE A 85 17.90 14.47 -24.36
N GLU A 86 17.93 13.14 -24.39
CA GLU A 86 19.18 12.35 -24.39
C GLU A 86 20.17 12.68 -23.25
N GLY A 87 19.66 13.10 -22.08
CA GLY A 87 20.48 13.46 -20.91
C GLY A 87 21.01 14.89 -20.91
N GLN A 88 20.59 15.71 -21.87
CA GLN A 88 20.83 17.15 -21.94
C GLN A 88 19.56 17.90 -21.54
N VAL A 89 19.70 18.96 -20.74
CA VAL A 89 18.59 19.84 -20.34
C VAL A 89 18.46 20.96 -21.36
N ILE A 90 17.25 21.18 -21.87
CA ILE A 90 16.91 22.25 -22.80
C ILE A 90 15.89 23.17 -22.14
N ILE A 91 16.21 24.46 -22.04
CA ILE A 91 15.30 25.50 -21.57
C ILE A 91 14.80 26.28 -22.78
N TYR A 92 13.49 26.26 -23.01
CA TYR A 92 12.84 27.08 -24.03
C TYR A 92 12.46 28.44 -23.45
N TRP A 93 13.02 29.52 -23.98
CA TRP A 93 12.92 30.85 -23.38
C TRP A 93 12.98 31.97 -24.42
N ASP A 94 12.07 32.93 -24.32
CA ASP A 94 12.09 34.16 -25.11
C ASP A 94 12.72 35.30 -24.26
N PRO A 95 13.90 35.82 -24.63
CA PRO A 95 14.56 36.90 -23.89
C PRO A 95 13.91 38.27 -24.05
N ASP A 96 13.09 38.47 -25.08
CA ASP A 96 12.50 39.78 -25.41
C ASP A 96 11.07 39.93 -24.87
N GLN A 97 10.48 38.83 -24.37
CA GLN A 97 9.09 38.81 -23.93
C GLN A 97 8.91 38.87 -22.41
N VAL A 98 8.05 39.79 -21.98
CA VAL A 98 7.56 39.86 -20.61
C VAL A 98 6.27 39.03 -20.50
N ILE A 99 6.21 38.11 -19.54
CA ILE A 99 5.09 37.15 -19.41
C ILE A 99 4.18 37.55 -18.25
N THR A 100 2.86 37.50 -18.47
CA THR A 100 1.86 37.69 -17.41
C THR A 100 1.08 36.39 -17.19
N LYS A 101 1.26 35.79 -16.02
CA LYS A 101 0.61 34.53 -15.64
C LYS A 101 0.00 34.63 -14.25
N ASP A 102 -1.26 34.21 -14.11
CA ASP A 102 -2.03 34.29 -12.87
C ASP A 102 -2.03 35.69 -12.23
N GLY A 103 -2.11 36.73 -13.07
CA GLY A 103 -2.11 38.13 -12.63
C GLY A 103 -0.74 38.68 -12.20
N ILE A 104 0.34 37.91 -12.36
CA ILE A 104 1.72 38.34 -12.08
C ILE A 104 2.50 38.48 -13.38
N THR A 105 3.05 39.68 -13.59
CA THR A 105 3.99 39.97 -14.67
C THR A 105 5.42 39.66 -14.21
N ALA A 106 6.13 38.84 -14.97
CA ALA A 106 7.51 38.42 -14.72
C ALA A 106 8.42 38.85 -15.88
N SER A 107 9.60 39.36 -15.55
CA SER A 107 10.64 39.69 -16.51
C SER A 107 11.31 38.43 -17.11
N PRO A 108 11.98 38.54 -18.27
CA PRO A 108 12.69 37.41 -18.87
C PRO A 108 13.65 36.72 -17.91
N CYS A 109 14.37 37.45 -17.05
CA CYS A 109 15.29 36.85 -16.10
C CYS A 109 14.59 36.15 -14.93
N GLU A 110 13.40 36.58 -14.52
CA GLU A 110 12.60 35.85 -13.52
C GLU A 110 12.11 34.52 -14.09
N VAL A 111 11.64 34.55 -15.34
CA VAL A 111 11.19 33.36 -16.08
C VAL A 111 12.35 32.39 -16.27
N LEU A 112 13.52 32.87 -16.69
CA LEU A 112 14.70 32.02 -16.82
C LEU A 112 15.14 31.45 -15.46
N TYR A 113 15.05 32.20 -14.37
CA TYR A 113 15.39 31.71 -13.03
C TYR A 113 14.44 30.61 -12.54
N HIS A 114 13.15 30.68 -12.92
CA HIS A 114 12.16 29.63 -12.71
C HIS A 114 12.58 28.35 -13.45
N GLU A 115 12.91 28.45 -14.73
CA GLU A 115 13.33 27.30 -15.55
C GLU A 115 14.66 26.68 -15.09
N LEU A 116 15.59 27.48 -14.56
CA LEU A 116 16.81 26.97 -13.95
C LEU A 116 16.52 26.07 -12.73
N GLN A 117 15.40 26.26 -12.03
CA GLN A 117 15.01 25.33 -10.96
C GLN A 117 14.57 23.97 -11.52
N HIS A 118 13.86 23.95 -12.65
CA HIS A 118 13.51 22.70 -13.33
C HIS A 118 14.77 22.00 -13.84
N ALA A 119 15.71 22.75 -14.43
CA ALA A 119 17.02 22.21 -14.82
C ALA A 119 17.81 21.62 -13.63
N ALA A 120 17.76 22.29 -12.47
CA ALA A 120 18.40 21.81 -11.25
C ALA A 120 17.74 20.55 -10.67
N ASP A 121 16.47 20.30 -10.99
CA ASP A 121 15.73 19.12 -10.57
C ASP A 121 16.14 17.85 -11.30
N ASP A 122 16.77 17.97 -12.47
CA ASP A 122 17.41 16.88 -13.19
C ASP A 122 18.89 16.67 -12.79
N GLY A 123 19.39 17.50 -11.85
CA GLY A 123 20.73 17.42 -11.29
C GLY A 123 20.86 16.49 -10.06
N PRO A 124 22.08 16.31 -9.52
CA PRO A 124 22.36 15.36 -8.43
C PRO A 124 21.65 15.68 -7.10
N ASN A 125 21.15 16.91 -6.93
CA ASN A 125 20.41 17.36 -5.74
C ASN A 125 18.90 17.54 -6.01
N GLY A 126 18.43 17.13 -7.18
CA GLY A 126 17.03 17.16 -7.55
C GLY A 126 16.20 16.10 -6.84
N LEU A 127 14.88 16.27 -6.85
CA LEU A 127 13.97 15.23 -6.40
C LEU A 127 13.75 14.22 -7.52
N PRO A 128 13.47 12.94 -7.21
CA PRO A 128 13.07 11.97 -8.22
C PRO A 128 11.86 12.48 -9.02
N ARG A 129 11.80 12.16 -10.31
CA ARG A 129 10.70 12.61 -11.18
C ARG A 129 9.32 12.22 -10.63
N SER A 130 9.21 11.04 -10.03
CA SER A 130 8.01 10.57 -9.35
C SER A 130 7.59 11.46 -8.17
N GLU A 131 8.53 12.05 -7.45
CA GLU A 131 8.23 13.00 -6.36
C GLU A 131 7.87 14.39 -6.91
N LEU A 132 8.49 14.80 -8.01
CA LEU A 132 8.20 16.07 -8.69
C LEU A 132 6.79 16.15 -9.28
N ASP A 133 6.19 15.01 -9.62
CA ASP A 133 4.83 14.90 -10.13
C ASP A 133 3.74 14.97 -9.04
N ASN A 134 4.11 14.86 -7.76
CA ASN A 134 3.18 15.08 -6.65
C ASN A 134 2.68 16.53 -6.62
N THR A 135 1.54 16.77 -5.97
CA THR A 135 0.94 18.11 -5.89
C THR A 135 0.84 18.64 -4.48
N CYS A 136 0.86 19.96 -4.35
CA CYS A 136 0.65 20.72 -3.12
C CYS A 136 -0.31 21.86 -3.42
N ASN A 137 -1.49 21.88 -2.78
CA ASN A 137 -2.54 22.89 -3.03
C ASN A 137 -2.85 23.10 -4.54
N GLY A 138 -2.88 22.00 -5.31
CA GLY A 138 -3.15 22.02 -6.75
C GLY A 138 -1.96 22.39 -7.65
N VAL A 139 -0.76 22.56 -7.09
CA VAL A 139 0.48 22.87 -7.84
C VAL A 139 1.45 21.69 -7.77
N LYS A 140 2.00 21.23 -8.90
CA LYS A 140 3.02 20.15 -8.89
C LYS A 140 4.25 20.55 -8.08
N TYR A 141 4.95 19.59 -7.46
CA TYR A 141 6.15 19.84 -6.67
C TYR A 141 7.26 20.49 -7.50
N ALA A 142 7.44 20.08 -8.75
CA ALA A 142 8.33 20.77 -9.70
C ALA A 142 8.01 22.26 -9.79
N GLU A 143 6.75 22.58 -10.10
CA GLU A 143 6.29 23.96 -10.25
C GLU A 143 6.33 24.73 -8.92
N TRP A 144 6.02 24.09 -7.81
CA TRP A 144 6.06 24.70 -6.49
C TRP A 144 7.48 25.12 -6.14
N ARG A 145 8.46 24.24 -6.38
CA ARG A 145 9.89 24.52 -6.13
C ARG A 145 10.39 25.62 -7.06
N ALA A 146 10.01 25.59 -8.33
CA ALA A 146 10.34 26.64 -9.29
C ALA A 146 9.78 28.01 -8.88
N VAL A 147 8.51 28.07 -8.48
CA VAL A 147 7.90 29.30 -7.94
C VAL A 147 8.54 29.73 -6.62
N ALA A 148 8.97 28.79 -5.76
CA ALA A 148 9.66 29.14 -4.53
C ALA A 148 11.04 29.79 -4.80
N ALA A 149 11.79 29.27 -5.76
CA ALA A 149 13.04 29.85 -6.21
C ALA A 149 12.83 31.21 -6.90
N GLU A 150 11.83 31.31 -7.79
CA GLU A 150 11.38 32.55 -8.41
C GLU A 150 11.02 33.59 -7.33
N ASN A 151 10.27 33.23 -6.30
CA ASN A 151 9.91 34.12 -5.19
C ASN A 151 11.14 34.58 -4.38
N MET A 152 12.13 33.72 -4.18
CA MET A 152 13.39 34.14 -3.56
C MET A 152 14.12 35.18 -4.41
N PHE A 153 14.16 34.98 -5.73
CA PHE A 153 14.74 35.92 -6.68
C PHE A 153 13.95 37.24 -6.76
N ARG A 154 12.62 37.17 -6.78
CA ARG A 154 11.72 38.32 -6.74
C ARG A 154 11.96 39.17 -5.50
N ARG A 155 12.04 38.57 -4.32
CA ARG A 155 12.37 39.31 -3.08
C ARG A 155 13.75 39.96 -3.16
N ALA A 156 14.75 39.25 -3.66
CA ALA A 156 16.10 39.76 -3.79
C ALA A 156 16.21 40.94 -4.79
N THR A 157 15.28 41.02 -5.74
CA THR A 157 15.17 42.10 -6.73
C THR A 157 14.12 43.17 -6.36
N GLY A 158 13.51 43.09 -5.17
CA GLY A 158 12.54 44.07 -4.67
C GLY A 158 11.11 43.89 -5.18
N LEU A 159 10.79 42.75 -5.78
CA LEU A 159 9.46 42.38 -6.27
C LEU A 159 8.69 41.57 -5.22
N GLY A 160 7.36 41.61 -5.28
CA GLY A 160 6.47 40.85 -4.38
C GLY A 160 6.29 39.40 -4.82
N ASP A 161 6.05 38.50 -3.85
CA ASP A 161 5.88 37.07 -4.10
C ASP A 161 4.66 36.74 -4.99
N ARG A 162 4.85 35.77 -5.88
CA ARG A 162 3.80 35.01 -6.55
C ARG A 162 3.13 34.08 -5.53
N LYS A 163 1.81 34.22 -5.39
CA LYS A 163 0.98 33.43 -4.45
C LYS A 163 0.16 32.33 -5.11
N THR A 164 0.09 32.35 -6.43
CA THR A 164 -0.68 31.40 -7.24
C THR A 164 0.09 31.03 -8.50
N TYR A 165 -0.04 29.77 -8.92
CA TYR A 165 0.55 29.29 -10.16
C TYR A 165 -0.28 28.16 -10.77
N ASN A 166 -0.60 28.26 -12.07
CA ASN A 166 -1.50 27.35 -12.78
C ASN A 166 -2.85 27.16 -12.06
N GLY A 167 -3.39 28.24 -11.47
CA GLY A 167 -4.64 28.21 -10.70
C GLY A 167 -4.54 27.58 -9.30
N GLY A 168 -3.41 26.99 -8.92
CA GLY A 168 -3.16 26.48 -7.56
C GLY A 168 -2.49 27.52 -6.65
N ASN A 169 -2.48 27.27 -5.34
CA ASN A 169 -1.91 28.19 -4.35
C ASN A 169 -0.47 27.82 -3.98
N VAL A 170 0.42 28.81 -4.03
CA VAL A 170 1.79 28.72 -3.49
C VAL A 170 1.82 29.60 -2.24
N GLY A 171 1.52 29.00 -1.09
CA GLY A 171 1.33 29.69 0.19
C GLY A 171 2.63 30.20 0.83
N PRO A 172 2.55 31.03 1.88
CA PRO A 172 3.72 31.46 2.65
C PRO A 172 4.31 30.26 3.43
N GLY A 173 5.50 29.80 3.05
CA GLY A 173 6.18 28.67 3.69
C GLY A 173 7.36 28.15 2.86
N SER A 174 8.10 27.17 3.40
CA SER A 174 9.15 26.47 2.65
C SER A 174 8.58 25.25 1.90
N PHE A 175 9.29 24.76 0.88
CA PHE A 175 8.91 23.50 0.21
C PHE A 175 8.79 22.34 1.21
N GLN A 176 9.60 22.37 2.27
CA GLN A 176 9.53 21.38 3.35
C GLN A 176 8.26 21.51 4.20
N ASP A 177 7.70 22.71 4.37
CA ASP A 177 6.43 22.89 5.07
C ASP A 177 5.26 22.40 4.23
N CYS A 178 5.30 22.66 2.92
CA CYS A 178 4.38 22.07 1.94
C CYS A 178 4.46 20.54 1.96
N LYS A 179 5.67 19.96 1.88
CA LYS A 179 5.87 18.52 1.97
C LYS A 179 5.39 17.95 3.30
N LYS A 180 5.62 18.62 4.42
CA LYS A 180 5.08 18.22 5.74
C LYS A 180 3.57 18.31 5.79
N GLN A 181 2.97 19.36 5.22
CA GLN A 181 1.52 19.54 5.16
C GLN A 181 0.89 18.44 4.30
N GLU A 182 1.45 18.14 3.14
CA GLU A 182 1.01 17.03 2.30
C GLU A 182 1.29 15.68 2.96
N GLN A 183 2.41 15.47 3.65
CA GLN A 183 2.65 14.26 4.46
C GLN A 183 1.70 14.14 5.66
N GLN A 184 1.20 15.26 6.19
CA GLN A 184 0.18 15.29 7.24
C GLN A 184 -1.22 15.03 6.67
N ASN A 185 -1.53 15.57 5.49
CA ASN A 185 -2.75 15.27 4.74
C ASN A 185 -2.76 13.82 4.25
N ASN A 186 -1.58 13.29 3.87
CA ASN A 186 -1.33 11.92 3.42
C ASN A 186 -0.95 10.98 4.57
N LYS A 187 -1.03 11.41 5.83
CA LYS A 187 -1.03 10.52 7.00
C LYS A 187 -2.37 9.79 7.07
N LYS A 188 -2.78 9.12 5.98
CA LYS A 188 -3.75 8.04 6.06
C LYS A 188 -3.11 6.95 6.91
N LYS A 189 -3.64 6.75 8.12
CA LYS A 189 -3.55 5.45 8.81
C LYS A 189 -3.98 4.38 7.80
N ALA A 190 -3.43 3.17 7.89
CA ALA A 190 -3.92 2.03 7.09
C ALA A 190 -5.45 2.03 7.15
N GLY A 191 -6.09 2.27 6.00
CA GLY A 191 -7.53 2.49 5.93
C GLY A 191 -8.22 1.19 5.60
N ASN A 192 -9.36 0.90 6.23
CA ASN A 192 -10.24 -0.14 5.71
C ASN A 192 -10.76 0.24 4.31
N ASN A 193 -11.10 -0.75 3.49
CA ASN A 193 -11.70 -0.52 2.17
C ASN A 193 -12.69 -1.63 1.85
N ALA A 194 -13.80 -1.28 1.20
CA ALA A 194 -14.59 -2.18 0.37
C ALA A 194 -14.41 -1.76 -1.09
N PHE A 195 -13.93 -2.65 -1.94
CA PHE A 195 -13.60 -2.36 -3.34
C PHE A 195 -13.73 -3.61 -4.20
N GLY A 196 -13.79 -3.48 -5.53
CA GLY A 196 -13.90 -4.65 -6.41
C GLY A 196 -15.19 -5.42 -6.15
N ASP A 197 -15.10 -6.75 -6.02
CA ASP A 197 -16.27 -7.64 -6.13
C ASP A 197 -17.04 -8.21 -4.91
N PRO A 198 -17.14 -7.59 -3.72
CA PRO A 198 -16.18 -6.75 -3.03
C PRO A 198 -15.20 -7.56 -2.20
N HIS A 199 -13.95 -7.15 -2.33
CA HIS A 199 -12.85 -7.40 -1.42
C HIS A 199 -12.90 -6.40 -0.27
N ILE A 200 -12.60 -6.87 0.94
CA ILE A 200 -12.49 -6.03 2.12
C ILE A 200 -11.04 -5.99 2.60
N THR A 201 -10.50 -4.80 2.81
CA THR A 201 -9.35 -4.60 3.71
C THR A 201 -9.85 -4.05 5.03
N THR A 202 -9.47 -4.63 6.15
CA THR A 202 -9.78 -4.08 7.47
C THR A 202 -8.76 -3.02 7.87
N THR A 203 -9.07 -2.25 8.92
CA THR A 203 -8.13 -1.26 9.47
C THR A 203 -6.86 -1.91 10.00
N ASP A 204 -6.94 -3.16 10.46
CA ASP A 204 -5.83 -3.88 11.07
C ASP A 204 -5.05 -4.74 10.04
N GLY A 205 -5.40 -4.62 8.75
CA GLY A 205 -4.67 -5.19 7.63
C GLY A 205 -5.19 -6.53 7.10
N LEU A 206 -6.24 -7.12 7.68
CA LEU A 206 -6.84 -8.33 7.15
C LEU A 206 -7.47 -8.06 5.77
N ILE A 207 -7.22 -8.95 4.81
CA ILE A 207 -7.88 -8.94 3.50
C ILE A 207 -8.71 -10.20 3.38
N TYR A 208 -9.99 -10.04 3.04
CA TYR A 208 -10.91 -11.17 2.82
C TYR A 208 -12.04 -10.78 1.86
N ASP A 209 -12.72 -11.78 1.34
CA ASP A 209 -13.78 -11.59 0.35
C ASP A 209 -15.16 -11.73 0.96
N VAL A 210 -16.03 -10.74 0.71
CA VAL A 210 -17.46 -10.89 0.99
C VAL A 210 -18.13 -11.52 -0.22
N GLN A 211 -18.03 -10.93 -1.41
CA GLN A 211 -18.60 -11.43 -2.68
C GLN A 211 -20.08 -11.86 -2.65
N GLN A 212 -20.80 -11.61 -1.56
CA GLN A 212 -22.21 -11.93 -1.37
C GLN A 212 -23.07 -10.78 -1.88
N VAL A 213 -24.31 -11.08 -2.26
CA VAL A 213 -25.33 -10.07 -2.59
C VAL A 213 -26.21 -9.80 -1.37
N GLY A 214 -26.31 -8.55 -0.97
CA GLY A 214 -26.99 -8.16 0.25
C GLY A 214 -26.74 -6.74 0.69
N GLU A 215 -27.23 -6.45 1.88
CA GLU A 215 -26.93 -5.23 2.62
C GLU A 215 -26.32 -5.61 3.98
N PHE A 216 -25.22 -4.97 4.34
CA PHE A 216 -24.36 -5.39 5.45
C PHE A 216 -23.90 -4.19 6.28
N THR A 217 -23.69 -4.41 7.58
CA THR A 217 -23.04 -3.42 8.45
C THR A 217 -21.53 -3.51 8.27
N ALA A 218 -20.93 -2.46 7.70
CA ALA A 218 -19.48 -2.36 7.56
C ALA A 218 -18.80 -1.81 8.83
N TYR A 219 -19.49 -0.93 9.57
CA TYR A 219 -18.99 -0.40 10.84
C TYR A 219 -20.14 -0.11 11.81
N THR A 220 -19.93 -0.47 13.07
CA THR A 220 -20.70 -0.02 14.24
C THR A 220 -19.79 -0.01 15.47
N SER A 221 -20.16 0.75 16.50
CA SER A 221 -19.55 0.71 17.83
C SER A 221 -20.63 0.71 18.91
N ASP A 222 -20.23 0.55 20.18
CA ASP A 222 -21.14 0.71 21.33
C ASP A 222 -21.46 2.20 21.61
N ASN A 223 -20.74 3.13 20.96
CA ASN A 223 -20.99 4.55 21.04
C ASN A 223 -22.24 4.93 20.22
N ALA A 224 -23.36 5.17 20.91
CA ALA A 224 -24.64 5.49 20.29
C ALA A 224 -24.65 6.77 19.44
N ASP A 225 -23.70 7.68 19.68
CA ASP A 225 -23.58 8.94 18.91
C ASP A 225 -22.82 8.74 17.59
N ALA A 226 -22.01 7.68 17.49
CA ALA A 226 -21.17 7.42 16.33
C ALA A 226 -22.02 7.02 15.10
N PRO A 227 -21.65 7.45 13.89
CA PRO A 227 -22.33 6.97 12.70
C PRO A 227 -22.06 5.48 12.50
N LYS A 228 -23.11 4.73 12.16
CA LYS A 228 -22.99 3.38 11.60
C LYS A 228 -22.69 3.49 10.11
N VAL A 229 -22.02 2.50 9.53
CA VAL A 229 -21.80 2.40 8.08
C VAL A 229 -22.37 1.10 7.55
N GLN A 230 -23.09 1.19 6.43
CA GLN A 230 -23.69 0.07 5.73
C GLN A 230 -23.27 0.07 4.26
N LEU A 231 -23.11 -1.14 3.71
CA LEU A 231 -22.81 -1.38 2.31
C LEU A 231 -23.95 -2.17 1.67
N ARG A 232 -24.28 -1.86 0.43
CA ARG A 232 -25.14 -2.69 -0.44
C ARG A 232 -24.30 -3.25 -1.57
N THR A 233 -24.40 -4.54 -1.80
CA THR A 233 -23.76 -5.24 -2.89
C THR A 233 -24.81 -5.83 -3.83
N ALA A 234 -24.55 -5.77 -5.13
CA ALA A 234 -25.40 -6.36 -6.16
C ALA A 234 -24.54 -7.17 -7.14
N PRO A 235 -25.11 -8.13 -7.87
CA PRO A 235 -24.37 -8.84 -8.91
C PRO A 235 -23.74 -7.86 -9.91
N VAL A 236 -22.53 -8.14 -10.36
CA VAL A 236 -22.04 -7.53 -11.60
C VAL A 236 -23.01 -7.93 -12.72
N PRO A 237 -23.43 -7.01 -13.60
CA PRO A 237 -24.32 -7.35 -14.70
C PRO A 237 -23.81 -8.54 -15.51
N ASP A 238 -24.71 -9.49 -15.78
CA ASP A 238 -24.44 -10.78 -16.43
C ASP A 238 -23.48 -11.74 -15.69
N SER A 239 -23.12 -11.45 -14.44
CA SER A 239 -22.32 -12.34 -13.58
C SER A 239 -23.17 -13.03 -12.51
N GLN A 240 -22.87 -14.31 -12.27
CA GLN A 240 -23.42 -15.07 -11.13
C GLN A 240 -22.37 -15.34 -10.03
N SER A 241 -21.13 -14.88 -10.23
CA SER A 241 -19.99 -15.22 -9.37
C SER A 241 -19.24 -14.02 -8.81
N ALA A 242 -19.52 -12.80 -9.29
CA ALA A 242 -18.90 -11.56 -8.84
C ALA A 242 -19.98 -10.52 -8.55
N SER A 243 -19.90 -9.88 -7.39
CA SER A 243 -20.78 -8.77 -7.01
C SER A 243 -20.04 -7.44 -7.13
N MET A 244 -20.67 -6.32 -6.79
CA MET A 244 -20.00 -5.02 -6.66
C MET A 244 -20.72 -4.20 -5.59
N VAL A 245 -20.00 -3.29 -4.95
CA VAL A 245 -20.63 -2.32 -4.04
C VAL A 245 -21.45 -1.33 -4.87
N THR A 246 -22.76 -1.29 -4.66
CA THR A 246 -23.70 -0.41 -5.39
C THR A 246 -24.29 0.68 -4.50
N ALA A 247 -24.17 0.57 -3.18
CA ALA A 247 -24.51 1.67 -2.29
C ALA A 247 -23.68 1.68 -1.01
N ALA A 248 -23.49 2.87 -0.46
CA ALA A 248 -22.94 3.10 0.86
C ALA A 248 -23.86 4.04 1.61
N ALA A 249 -24.15 3.76 2.87
CA ALA A 249 -24.91 4.66 3.72
C ALA A 249 -24.26 4.76 5.10
N ALA A 250 -24.23 5.96 5.65
CA ALA A 250 -23.68 6.18 6.97
C ALA A 250 -24.45 7.24 7.75
N GLY A 251 -24.47 7.08 9.07
CA GLY A 251 -25.10 8.03 9.98
C GLY A 251 -25.76 7.36 11.17
N ASN A 252 -26.58 8.14 11.86
CA ASN A 252 -27.43 7.69 12.96
C ASN A 252 -28.91 7.95 12.61
N ASN A 253 -29.83 7.58 13.50
CA ASN A 253 -31.26 7.70 13.21
C ASN A 253 -31.74 9.15 12.98
N ALA A 254 -31.00 10.17 13.42
CA ALA A 254 -31.37 11.57 13.26
C ALA A 254 -30.88 12.17 11.94
N GLU A 255 -29.65 11.84 11.53
CA GLU A 255 -29.07 12.27 10.24
C GLU A 255 -28.25 11.14 9.62
N ARG A 256 -28.58 10.79 8.38
CA ARG A 256 -27.91 9.76 7.58
C ARG A 256 -27.66 10.27 6.17
N VAL A 257 -26.59 9.82 5.53
CA VAL A 257 -26.26 10.10 4.14
C VAL A 257 -26.15 8.77 3.39
N ALA A 258 -26.79 8.67 2.23
CA ALA A 258 -26.77 7.48 1.40
C ALA A 258 -26.32 7.83 -0.03
N PHE A 259 -25.38 7.04 -0.53
CA PHE A 259 -24.85 7.03 -1.88
C PHE A 259 -25.38 5.79 -2.57
N VAL A 260 -26.16 5.94 -3.65
CA VAL A 260 -26.74 4.82 -4.39
C VAL A 260 -26.38 4.95 -5.86
N LEU A 261 -25.64 3.98 -6.36
CA LEU A 261 -25.28 3.81 -7.76
C LEU A 261 -26.31 2.91 -8.43
N ASP A 262 -26.99 3.45 -9.44
CA ASP A 262 -27.93 2.72 -10.29
C ASP A 262 -27.58 2.94 -11.76
N ASN A 263 -27.27 1.85 -12.48
CA ASN A 263 -26.89 1.87 -13.89
C ASN A 263 -25.82 2.93 -14.24
N GLY A 264 -24.80 3.05 -13.39
CA GLY A 264 -23.70 4.02 -13.56
C GLY A 264 -24.05 5.46 -13.21
N ARG A 265 -25.24 5.72 -12.64
CA ARG A 265 -25.64 7.04 -12.12
C ARG A 265 -25.65 7.03 -10.60
N LEU A 266 -24.79 7.84 -9.99
CA LEU A 266 -24.75 8.04 -8.56
C LEU A 266 -25.82 9.04 -8.10
N THR A 267 -26.54 8.69 -7.03
CA THR A 267 -27.46 9.58 -6.32
C THR A 267 -27.04 9.70 -4.86
N ILE A 268 -27.14 10.91 -4.31
CA ILE A 268 -26.80 11.20 -2.91
C ILE A 268 -28.06 11.73 -2.24
N SER A 269 -28.40 11.16 -1.09
CA SER A 269 -29.57 11.56 -0.31
C SER A 269 -29.25 11.65 1.17
N HIS A 270 -30.04 12.41 1.92
CA HIS A 270 -29.84 12.54 3.37
C HIS A 270 -31.13 12.53 4.19
N GLY A 271 -30.96 12.33 5.50
CA GLY A 271 -32.02 12.29 6.50
C GLY A 271 -32.94 11.07 6.39
N ALA A 272 -33.92 10.99 7.28
CA ALA A 272 -34.89 9.90 7.30
C ALA A 272 -35.81 9.87 6.06
N LYS A 273 -35.99 11.02 5.40
CA LYS A 273 -36.82 11.18 4.19
C LYS A 273 -36.06 10.98 2.88
N HIS A 274 -34.74 10.77 2.92
CA HIS A 274 -33.88 10.66 1.73
C HIS A 274 -34.02 11.83 0.76
N GLU A 275 -33.94 13.04 1.29
CA GLU A 275 -33.94 14.26 0.48
C GLU A 275 -32.65 14.31 -0.35
N ALA A 276 -32.76 14.71 -1.62
CA ALA A 276 -31.61 14.69 -2.53
C ALA A 276 -30.57 15.75 -2.16
N VAL A 277 -29.29 15.38 -2.17
CA VAL A 277 -28.16 16.28 -1.97
C VAL A 277 -27.47 16.52 -3.31
N ALA A 278 -27.36 17.77 -3.72
CA ALA A 278 -26.58 18.16 -4.88
C ALA A 278 -25.21 18.66 -4.43
N VAL A 279 -24.17 17.86 -4.66
CA VAL A 279 -22.78 18.23 -4.38
C VAL A 279 -21.93 18.01 -5.64
N GLY A 280 -21.48 19.11 -6.24
CA GLY A 280 -20.59 19.09 -7.40
C GLY A 280 -19.12 19.09 -6.99
N ARG A 281 -18.22 18.73 -7.92
CA ARG A 281 -16.76 18.79 -7.68
C ARG A 281 -16.34 20.18 -7.20
N GLY A 282 -15.48 20.22 -6.18
CA GLY A 282 -15.02 21.44 -5.53
C GLY A 282 -16.06 22.10 -4.61
N SER A 283 -17.21 21.46 -4.38
CA SER A 283 -18.27 21.98 -3.52
C SER A 283 -18.41 21.18 -2.23
N THR A 284 -18.90 21.84 -1.20
CA THR A 284 -19.27 21.24 0.09
C THR A 284 -20.70 21.65 0.43
N SER A 285 -21.52 20.68 0.82
CA SER A 285 -22.86 20.89 1.37
C SER A 285 -22.85 20.63 2.86
N THR A 286 -23.46 21.52 3.65
CA THR A 286 -23.67 21.31 5.09
C THR A 286 -25.10 20.87 5.33
N LEU A 287 -25.26 19.72 5.96
CA LEU A 287 -26.53 19.09 6.31
C LEU A 287 -26.89 19.36 7.78
N LEU A 288 -28.00 18.78 8.24
CA LEU A 288 -28.42 18.90 9.64
C LEU A 288 -27.38 18.30 10.59
N GLY A 289 -27.37 18.80 11.83
CA GLY A 289 -26.45 18.34 12.86
C GLY A 289 -24.98 18.71 12.60
N GLY A 290 -24.67 19.50 11.57
CA GLY A 290 -23.29 19.89 11.23
C GLY A 290 -22.52 18.85 10.42
N VAL A 291 -23.20 17.84 9.88
CA VAL A 291 -22.61 16.89 8.93
C VAL A 291 -22.31 17.63 7.61
N THR A 292 -21.13 17.42 7.03
CA THR A 292 -20.79 17.99 5.72
C THR A 292 -20.55 16.90 4.70
N VAL A 293 -20.93 17.14 3.45
CA VAL A 293 -20.64 16.29 2.30
C VAL A 293 -19.86 17.13 1.29
N SER A 294 -18.63 16.76 1.01
CA SER A 294 -17.80 17.41 -0.02
C SER A 294 -17.55 16.47 -1.19
N ALA A 295 -17.29 17.04 -2.37
CA ALA A 295 -16.88 16.28 -3.54
C ALA A 295 -15.62 16.89 -4.16
N THR A 296 -14.65 16.05 -4.48
CA THR A 296 -13.45 16.41 -5.25
C THR A 296 -13.44 15.65 -6.57
N ALA A 297 -12.55 16.04 -7.49
CA ALA A 297 -12.18 15.12 -8.55
C ALA A 297 -11.67 13.84 -7.89
N ALA A 298 -12.14 12.68 -8.35
CA ALA A 298 -11.54 11.44 -7.91
C ALA A 298 -10.09 11.38 -8.39
N GLU A 299 -9.25 10.59 -7.73
CA GLU A 299 -7.89 10.33 -8.24
C GLU A 299 -7.97 9.86 -9.71
N ALA A 300 -6.92 10.09 -10.51
CA ALA A 300 -6.91 9.86 -11.96
C ALA A 300 -7.33 8.45 -12.43
N ILE A 301 -7.44 7.52 -11.48
CA ILE A 301 -7.82 6.12 -11.57
C ILE A 301 -9.34 5.90 -11.62
N PHE A 302 -10.15 6.86 -11.16
CA PHE A 302 -11.61 6.75 -11.03
C PHE A 302 -12.32 7.66 -12.03
N VAL A 303 -13.43 7.17 -12.60
CA VAL A 303 -14.16 7.86 -13.69
C VAL A 303 -15.09 8.97 -13.15
N GLY A 304 -15.29 9.05 -11.83
CA GLY A 304 -16.29 9.91 -11.19
C GLY A 304 -15.73 10.96 -10.23
N SER A 305 -16.47 11.23 -9.16
CA SER A 305 -16.03 12.12 -8.07
C SER A 305 -15.70 11.30 -6.82
N SER A 306 -14.80 11.81 -5.99
CA SER A 306 -14.57 11.30 -4.64
C SER A 306 -15.38 12.14 -3.67
N TYR A 307 -16.13 11.47 -2.80
CA TYR A 307 -16.98 12.13 -1.81
C TYR A 307 -16.46 11.85 -0.41
N THR A 308 -16.41 12.90 0.42
CA THR A 308 -16.13 12.78 1.85
C THR A 308 -17.33 13.27 2.63
N VAL A 309 -17.83 12.44 3.54
CA VAL A 309 -18.80 12.84 4.55
C VAL A 309 -18.09 13.00 5.88
N HIS A 310 -18.17 14.18 6.49
CA HIS A 310 -17.54 14.47 7.77
C HIS A 310 -18.61 14.73 8.84
N TRP A 311 -18.53 13.99 9.95
CA TRP A 311 -19.38 14.17 11.12
C TRP A 311 -18.72 15.08 12.17
N PRO A 312 -19.51 15.82 12.97
CA PRO A 312 -18.97 16.70 14.02
C PRO A 312 -18.14 15.98 15.10
N ASP A 313 -18.32 14.67 15.26
CA ASP A 313 -17.52 13.88 16.20
C ASP A 313 -16.10 13.59 15.69
N GLY A 314 -15.81 13.91 14.41
CA GLY A 314 -14.56 13.64 13.73
C GLY A 314 -14.56 12.35 12.92
N SER A 315 -15.68 11.64 12.81
CA SER A 315 -15.80 10.48 11.93
C SER A 315 -15.91 10.92 10.47
N GLU A 316 -15.36 10.12 9.56
CA GLU A 316 -15.33 10.40 8.11
C GLU A 316 -15.66 9.16 7.29
N LEU A 317 -16.56 9.30 6.30
CA LEU A 317 -16.84 8.30 5.27
C LEU A 317 -16.25 8.81 3.95
N TYR A 318 -15.52 7.94 3.26
CA TYR A 318 -15.00 8.20 1.92
C TYR A 318 -15.70 7.27 0.92
N VAL A 319 -16.18 7.83 -0.18
CA VAL A 319 -16.84 7.10 -1.26
C VAL A 319 -16.26 7.54 -2.60
N ASP A 320 -15.54 6.65 -3.27
CA ASP A 320 -15.01 6.88 -4.61
C ASP A 320 -15.92 6.22 -5.65
N GLU A 321 -16.31 6.97 -6.67
CA GLU A 321 -17.13 6.49 -7.78
C GLU A 321 -16.26 5.85 -8.88
N SER A 322 -16.42 4.54 -9.08
CA SER A 322 -15.75 3.78 -10.15
C SER A 322 -16.60 3.65 -11.43
N GLY A 323 -17.53 4.59 -11.65
CA GLY A 323 -18.48 4.58 -12.76
C GLY A 323 -19.39 3.35 -12.71
N TYR A 324 -19.51 2.61 -13.82
CA TYR A 324 -20.34 1.39 -13.89
C TYR A 324 -19.88 0.26 -12.95
N TRP A 325 -18.64 0.34 -12.45
CA TRP A 325 -17.99 -0.77 -11.74
C TRP A 325 -18.14 -0.69 -10.21
N GLY A 326 -19.09 0.10 -9.72
CA GLY A 326 -19.44 0.17 -8.31
C GLY A 326 -18.80 1.35 -7.58
N LEU A 327 -18.80 1.23 -6.26
CA LEU A 327 -18.23 2.18 -5.33
C LEU A 327 -17.03 1.57 -4.63
N ARG A 328 -16.04 2.38 -4.32
CA ARG A 328 -15.06 2.07 -3.28
C ARG A 328 -15.41 2.86 -2.03
N VAL A 329 -15.40 2.20 -0.88
CA VAL A 329 -15.86 2.79 0.38
C VAL A 329 -14.83 2.55 1.48
N SER A 330 -14.50 3.59 2.24
CA SER A 330 -13.71 3.48 3.46
C SER A 330 -14.27 4.37 4.56
N PHE A 331 -13.95 4.05 5.82
CA PHE A 331 -14.47 4.76 6.97
C PHE A 331 -13.41 4.97 8.05
N SER A 332 -13.33 6.18 8.60
CA SER A 332 -12.48 6.53 9.73
C SER A 332 -13.36 6.95 10.91
N PRO A 333 -13.48 6.16 11.98
CA PRO A 333 -14.21 6.57 13.17
C PRO A 333 -13.47 7.66 13.94
N SER A 334 -14.23 8.48 14.68
CA SER A 334 -13.66 9.35 15.72
C SER A 334 -12.91 8.54 16.78
N ASP A 335 -11.93 9.16 17.47
CA ASP A 335 -11.17 8.50 18.54
C ASP A 335 -12.08 7.91 19.64
N LYS A 336 -13.18 8.61 19.95
CA LYS A 336 -14.19 8.13 20.92
C LYS A 336 -14.89 6.87 20.42
N ALA A 337 -15.34 6.87 19.16
CA ALA A 337 -16.00 5.70 18.57
C ALA A 337 -15.03 4.52 18.38
N ASN A 338 -13.76 4.81 18.07
CA ASN A 338 -12.70 3.81 17.98
C ASN A 338 -12.37 3.17 19.34
N GLY A 339 -12.53 3.92 20.43
CA GLY A 339 -12.34 3.41 21.80
C GLY A 339 -13.51 2.58 22.35
N ASP A 340 -14.64 2.49 21.64
CA ASP A 340 -15.88 1.92 22.16
C ASP A 340 -16.35 0.67 21.39
N LYS A 341 -15.49 -0.36 21.38
CA LYS A 341 -15.72 -1.67 20.73
C LYS A 341 -16.21 -1.56 19.27
N PRO A 342 -15.46 -0.89 18.39
CA PRO A 342 -15.75 -0.88 16.97
C PRO A 342 -15.73 -2.32 16.39
N ARG A 343 -16.62 -2.59 15.45
CA ARG A 343 -16.80 -3.90 14.79
C ARG A 343 -17.64 -3.77 13.52
N GLY A 344 -17.51 -4.74 12.62
CA GLY A 344 -18.26 -4.80 11.36
C GLY A 344 -17.40 -5.47 10.28
N LEU A 345 -17.79 -5.33 9.02
CA LEU A 345 -16.95 -5.82 7.92
C LEU A 345 -15.55 -5.15 7.90
N PHE A 346 -15.41 -3.92 8.37
CA PHE A 346 -14.11 -3.23 8.42
C PHE A 346 -13.19 -3.63 9.59
N GLY A 347 -13.58 -4.64 10.38
CA GLY A 347 -12.75 -5.20 11.45
C GLY A 347 -13.01 -4.60 12.83
N THR A 348 -12.09 -4.84 13.77
CA THR A 348 -12.19 -4.45 15.19
C THR A 348 -11.34 -3.23 15.56
N PHE A 349 -10.55 -2.70 14.63
CA PHE A 349 -9.79 -1.44 14.76
C PHE A 349 -8.87 -1.39 15.99
N ASN A 350 -8.35 -2.54 16.41
CA ASN A 350 -7.56 -2.68 17.64
C ASN A 350 -6.08 -2.98 17.36
N GLY A 351 -5.71 -3.13 16.09
CA GLY A 351 -4.38 -3.48 15.61
C GLY A 351 -4.09 -4.99 15.56
N ASP A 352 -5.09 -5.86 15.76
CA ASP A 352 -4.97 -7.31 15.67
C ASP A 352 -5.88 -7.92 14.59
N PRO A 353 -5.34 -8.20 13.40
CA PRO A 353 -6.14 -8.76 12.32
C PRO A 353 -6.67 -10.17 12.62
N ALA A 354 -6.15 -10.88 13.64
CA ALA A 354 -6.64 -12.21 13.99
C ALA A 354 -8.05 -12.21 14.58
N ASP A 355 -8.53 -11.08 15.10
CA ASP A 355 -9.89 -10.94 15.66
C ASP A 355 -10.84 -10.09 14.80
N ASP A 356 -10.38 -9.63 13.64
CA ASP A 356 -11.17 -8.77 12.75
C ASP A 356 -12.48 -9.41 12.25
N LEU A 357 -12.49 -10.75 12.12
CA LEU A 357 -13.70 -11.49 11.77
C LEU A 357 -14.59 -11.78 12.99
N THR A 358 -14.74 -10.78 13.87
CA THR A 358 -15.65 -10.81 15.02
C THR A 358 -17.10 -10.58 14.58
N ARG A 359 -17.97 -11.53 14.90
CA ARG A 359 -19.41 -11.48 14.61
C ARG A 359 -20.14 -10.52 15.56
N PRO A 360 -21.39 -10.10 15.25
CA PRO A 360 -22.20 -9.27 16.16
C PRO A 360 -22.43 -9.89 17.54
N ASP A 361 -22.40 -11.22 17.64
CA ASP A 361 -22.57 -11.98 18.90
C ASP A 361 -21.25 -12.17 19.67
N GLY A 362 -20.15 -11.57 19.20
CA GLY A 362 -18.83 -11.61 19.84
C GLY A 362 -18.00 -12.85 19.53
N ARG A 363 -18.51 -13.82 18.75
CA ARG A 363 -17.71 -14.97 18.30
C ARG A 363 -16.77 -14.58 17.17
N VAL A 364 -15.53 -15.04 17.22
CA VAL A 364 -14.51 -14.81 16.17
C VAL A 364 -14.52 -15.98 15.18
N VAL A 365 -14.66 -15.68 13.89
CA VAL A 365 -14.39 -16.65 12.81
C VAL A 365 -12.88 -16.63 12.53
N PRO A 366 -12.17 -17.77 12.54
CA PRO A 366 -10.73 -17.78 12.30
C PRO A 366 -10.39 -17.21 10.91
N VAL A 367 -9.37 -16.37 10.81
CA VAL A 367 -8.96 -15.72 9.55
C VAL A 367 -8.37 -16.65 8.49
N ASN A 368 -8.01 -17.90 8.84
CA ASN A 368 -7.70 -18.99 7.89
C ASN A 368 -8.92 -19.74 7.37
N SER A 369 -10.12 -19.39 7.82
CA SER A 369 -11.30 -20.14 7.40
C SER A 369 -11.42 -20.07 5.88
N PRO A 370 -11.81 -21.19 5.22
CA PRO A 370 -12.15 -21.16 3.81
C PRO A 370 -13.12 -20.02 3.48
N ASP A 371 -13.01 -19.42 2.31
CA ASP A 371 -13.81 -18.22 1.98
C ASP A 371 -15.31 -18.47 2.09
N ASP A 372 -15.81 -19.67 1.79
CA ASP A 372 -17.22 -20.04 1.95
C ASP A 372 -17.64 -20.03 3.44
N VAL A 373 -16.74 -20.41 4.35
CA VAL A 373 -16.94 -20.30 5.80
C VAL A 373 -16.94 -18.83 6.24
N ILE A 374 -16.01 -18.00 5.75
CA ILE A 374 -16.00 -16.56 6.04
C ILE A 374 -17.30 -15.92 5.58
N ARG A 375 -17.73 -16.18 4.34
CA ARG A 375 -19.00 -15.66 3.80
C ARG A 375 -20.21 -16.13 4.62
N SER A 376 -20.33 -17.43 4.88
CA SER A 376 -21.52 -18.00 5.54
C SER A 376 -21.60 -17.78 7.04
N GLN A 377 -20.47 -17.68 7.75
CA GLN A 377 -20.45 -17.55 9.22
C GLN A 377 -20.17 -16.13 9.70
N PHE A 378 -19.40 -15.35 8.95
CA PHE A 378 -19.07 -13.97 9.28
C PHE A 378 -19.87 -12.97 8.44
N GLY A 379 -19.77 -13.00 7.11
CA GLY A 379 -20.47 -12.06 6.21
C GLY A 379 -22.00 -12.09 6.42
N ASP A 380 -22.58 -13.28 6.42
CA ASP A 380 -24.02 -13.51 6.63
C ASP A 380 -24.51 -13.07 8.02
N ALA A 381 -23.63 -13.05 9.03
CA ALA A 381 -23.96 -12.58 10.37
C ALA A 381 -24.08 -11.05 10.43
N TRP A 382 -23.45 -10.33 9.50
CA TRP A 382 -23.46 -8.87 9.42
C TRP A 382 -24.53 -8.29 8.50
N ARG A 383 -25.41 -9.12 7.92
CA ARG A 383 -26.56 -8.67 7.15
C ARG A 383 -27.48 -7.79 8.00
N ILE A 384 -27.98 -6.70 7.42
CA ILE A 384 -28.88 -5.78 8.12
C ILE A 384 -30.33 -6.24 8.08
N SER A 385 -31.11 -5.80 9.07
CA SER A 385 -32.56 -5.90 9.05
C SER A 385 -33.19 -4.64 8.44
N GLN A 386 -34.44 -4.73 7.99
CA GLN A 386 -35.14 -3.56 7.44
C GLN A 386 -35.25 -2.40 8.45
N SER A 387 -35.44 -2.71 9.73
CA SER A 387 -35.52 -1.70 10.79
C SER A 387 -34.18 -1.02 11.08
N ASP A 388 -33.07 -1.68 10.76
CA ASP A 388 -31.72 -1.13 10.96
C ASP A 388 -31.21 -0.37 9.74
N SER A 389 -31.93 -0.41 8.61
CA SER A 389 -31.41 0.10 7.34
C SER A 389 -31.31 1.63 7.26
N LEU A 390 -30.18 2.08 6.72
CA LEU A 390 -29.88 3.47 6.41
C LEU A 390 -30.17 3.82 4.95
N PHE A 391 -30.58 2.87 4.12
CA PHE A 391 -30.75 3.08 2.68
C PHE A 391 -32.16 3.57 2.29
N PRO A 392 -32.27 4.31 1.17
CA PRO A 392 -33.56 4.54 0.53
C PRO A 392 -34.05 3.25 -0.15
N TYR A 393 -35.36 3.07 -0.12
CA TYR A 393 -36.07 2.00 -0.83
C TYR A 393 -37.20 2.60 -1.67
N GLY A 394 -37.33 2.13 -2.90
CA GLY A 394 -38.48 2.43 -3.74
C GLY A 394 -39.76 1.74 -3.24
N PRO A 395 -40.90 1.99 -3.91
CA PRO A 395 -42.14 1.28 -3.63
C PRO A 395 -41.92 -0.24 -3.69
N ASP A 396 -42.43 -0.96 -2.69
CA ASP A 396 -42.34 -2.41 -2.54
C ASP A 396 -40.90 -2.99 -2.45
N GLN A 397 -39.89 -2.13 -2.25
CA GLN A 397 -38.52 -2.57 -2.00
C GLN A 397 -38.22 -2.68 -0.51
N SER A 398 -37.37 -3.64 -0.17
CA SER A 398 -36.85 -3.85 1.18
C SER A 398 -35.46 -4.48 1.12
N THR A 399 -34.85 -4.75 2.27
CA THR A 399 -33.60 -5.53 2.37
C THR A 399 -33.68 -6.86 1.60
N ASP A 400 -34.87 -7.47 1.54
CA ASP A 400 -35.11 -8.72 0.79
C ASP A 400 -34.93 -8.54 -0.73
N THR A 401 -35.26 -7.37 -1.29
CA THR A 401 -35.05 -7.06 -2.72
C THR A 401 -33.58 -7.13 -3.11
N PHE A 402 -32.70 -6.73 -2.19
CA PHE A 402 -31.27 -6.66 -2.42
C PHE A 402 -30.51 -7.86 -1.85
N THR A 403 -31.22 -8.88 -1.37
CA THR A 403 -30.61 -10.07 -0.76
C THR A 403 -30.74 -11.29 -1.66
N ASN A 404 -29.61 -11.87 -2.04
CA ASN A 404 -29.56 -13.20 -2.64
C ASN A 404 -28.56 -14.08 -1.90
N ARG A 405 -29.07 -14.95 -1.02
CA ARG A 405 -28.23 -15.87 -0.22
C ARG A 405 -27.64 -17.04 -1.01
N ALA A 406 -28.10 -17.27 -2.25
CA ALA A 406 -27.53 -18.27 -3.14
C ALA A 406 -26.32 -17.75 -3.93
N PHE A 407 -25.98 -16.47 -3.76
CA PHE A 407 -24.84 -15.82 -4.41
C PHE A 407 -23.59 -15.81 -3.49
N PRO A 408 -22.37 -16.01 -4.01
CA PRO A 408 -22.05 -16.33 -5.41
C PRO A 408 -22.36 -17.79 -5.76
N VAL A 409 -22.71 -18.03 -7.03
CA VAL A 409 -22.83 -19.39 -7.55
C VAL A 409 -21.42 -19.95 -7.78
N PRO A 410 -21.08 -21.15 -7.26
CA PRO A 410 -19.77 -21.75 -7.49
C PRO A 410 -19.46 -21.91 -8.97
N ARG A 411 -18.21 -21.60 -9.36
CA ARG A 411 -17.74 -21.67 -10.74
C ARG A 411 -16.46 -22.50 -10.87
N PRO A 412 -16.19 -23.08 -12.05
CA PRO A 412 -14.87 -23.61 -12.35
C PRO A 412 -13.79 -22.52 -12.27
N PRO A 413 -12.55 -22.89 -11.92
CA PRO A 413 -11.42 -21.96 -11.96
C PRO A 413 -11.17 -21.47 -13.38
N PHE A 414 -10.62 -20.26 -13.49
CA PHE A 414 -10.17 -19.71 -14.77
C PHE A 414 -9.02 -20.54 -15.36
N SER A 415 -8.86 -20.50 -16.69
CA SER A 415 -7.70 -21.12 -17.31
C SER A 415 -6.42 -20.34 -16.95
N PRO A 416 -5.24 -21.00 -16.92
CA PRO A 416 -3.98 -20.33 -16.62
C PRO A 416 -3.72 -19.11 -17.51
N ALA A 417 -4.01 -19.21 -18.81
CA ALA A 417 -3.84 -18.10 -19.75
C ALA A 417 -4.65 -16.84 -19.37
N VAL A 418 -5.87 -17.01 -18.84
CA VAL A 418 -6.70 -15.88 -18.39
C VAL A 418 -6.12 -15.28 -17.11
N THR A 419 -5.74 -16.12 -16.14
CA THR A 419 -5.18 -15.63 -14.87
C THR A 419 -3.79 -15.01 -15.04
N ASP A 420 -2.98 -15.49 -15.98
CA ASP A 420 -1.66 -14.94 -16.29
C ASP A 420 -1.78 -13.57 -16.97
N GLN A 421 -2.73 -13.43 -17.89
CA GLN A 421 -3.04 -12.13 -18.51
C GLN A 421 -3.55 -11.13 -17.47
N ALA A 422 -4.51 -11.54 -16.61
CA ALA A 422 -5.02 -10.69 -15.54
C ALA A 422 -3.92 -10.30 -14.55
N ARG A 423 -3.05 -11.25 -14.18
CA ARG A 423 -1.88 -10.99 -13.32
C ARG A 423 -0.95 -9.97 -13.95
N HIS A 424 -0.68 -10.07 -15.25
CA HIS A 424 0.13 -9.09 -15.95
C HIS A 424 -0.47 -7.69 -15.82
N VAL A 425 -1.76 -7.53 -16.12
CA VAL A 425 -2.49 -6.26 -15.97
C VAL A 425 -2.38 -5.70 -14.54
N CYS A 426 -2.64 -6.52 -13.53
CA CYS A 426 -2.55 -6.13 -12.12
C CYS A 426 -1.15 -5.70 -11.70
N THR A 427 -0.13 -6.47 -12.08
CA THR A 427 1.25 -6.11 -11.76
C THR A 427 1.72 -4.86 -12.51
N SER A 428 1.28 -4.65 -13.75
CA SER A 428 1.57 -3.45 -14.54
C SER A 428 0.89 -2.20 -13.99
N ALA A 429 -0.29 -2.32 -13.38
CA ALA A 429 -0.95 -1.24 -12.65
C ALA A 429 -0.25 -0.88 -11.32
N GLY A 430 0.74 -1.69 -10.90
CA GLY A 430 1.49 -1.48 -9.66
C GLY A 430 0.81 -2.02 -8.41
N VAL A 431 -0.03 -3.06 -8.54
CA VAL A 431 -0.63 -3.74 -7.38
C VAL A 431 0.44 -4.42 -6.53
N ILE A 432 0.49 -4.05 -5.25
CA ILE A 432 1.42 -4.58 -4.26
C ILE A 432 0.66 -5.46 -3.24
N GLY A 433 1.31 -6.49 -2.72
CA GLY A 433 0.73 -7.39 -1.72
C GLY A 433 -0.08 -8.52 -2.35
N ASP A 434 0.15 -9.73 -1.86
CA ASP A 434 -0.32 -10.94 -2.56
C ASP A 434 -1.83 -11.15 -2.51
N ALA A 435 -2.46 -10.79 -1.40
CA ALA A 435 -3.92 -10.90 -1.26
C ALA A 435 -4.63 -9.87 -2.17
N ILE A 436 -4.14 -8.64 -2.24
CA ILE A 436 -4.69 -7.60 -3.13
C ILE A 436 -4.41 -7.95 -4.60
N LEU A 437 -3.25 -8.54 -4.90
CA LEU A 437 -2.95 -9.04 -6.24
C LEU A 437 -3.88 -10.20 -6.63
N ALA A 438 -4.18 -11.12 -5.71
CA ALA A 438 -5.13 -12.22 -5.97
C ALA A 438 -6.55 -11.69 -6.23
N ALA A 439 -6.99 -10.73 -5.42
CA ALA A 439 -8.24 -9.99 -5.60
C ALA A 439 -8.31 -9.33 -6.99
N CYS A 440 -7.30 -8.53 -7.35
CA CYS A 440 -7.19 -7.91 -8.66
C CYS A 440 -7.24 -8.94 -9.82
N VAL A 441 -6.51 -10.04 -9.70
CA VAL A 441 -6.50 -11.09 -10.72
C VAL A 441 -7.88 -11.69 -10.91
N PHE A 442 -8.64 -11.90 -9.82
CA PHE A 442 -10.01 -12.38 -9.89
C PHE A 442 -10.91 -11.37 -10.62
N ASP A 443 -10.90 -10.12 -10.18
CA ASP A 443 -11.69 -9.01 -10.75
C ASP A 443 -11.46 -8.83 -12.25
N VAL A 444 -10.19 -8.78 -12.67
CA VAL A 444 -9.83 -8.64 -14.09
C VAL A 444 -10.18 -9.91 -14.87
N SER A 445 -10.04 -11.11 -14.27
CA SER A 445 -10.40 -12.36 -14.93
C SER A 445 -11.92 -12.49 -15.15
N VAL A 446 -12.73 -12.05 -14.18
CA VAL A 446 -14.19 -12.21 -14.24
C VAL A 446 -14.86 -11.14 -15.11
N THR A 447 -14.32 -9.92 -15.13
CA THR A 447 -14.94 -8.79 -15.84
C THR A 447 -14.27 -8.48 -17.19
N GLY A 448 -12.99 -8.85 -17.35
CA GLY A 448 -12.15 -8.40 -18.46
C GLY A 448 -11.77 -6.92 -18.41
N ASN A 449 -12.04 -6.21 -17.31
CA ASN A 449 -11.86 -4.77 -17.21
C ASN A 449 -10.53 -4.41 -16.50
N PRO A 450 -9.56 -3.78 -17.19
CA PRO A 450 -8.30 -3.38 -16.58
C PRO A 450 -8.43 -2.25 -15.55
N ALA A 451 -9.49 -1.44 -15.56
CA ALA A 451 -9.65 -0.33 -14.60
C ALA A 451 -9.81 -0.82 -13.14
N LEU A 452 -10.21 -2.07 -12.93
CA LEU A 452 -10.24 -2.68 -11.59
C LEU A 452 -8.82 -2.87 -11.03
N ALA A 453 -7.82 -3.04 -11.89
CA ALA A 453 -6.43 -3.12 -11.47
C ALA A 453 -5.91 -1.80 -10.91
N ASP A 454 -6.35 -0.68 -11.47
CA ASP A 454 -5.97 0.63 -10.96
C ASP A 454 -6.58 0.88 -9.56
N THR A 455 -7.83 0.46 -9.34
CA THR A 455 -8.49 0.52 -8.02
C THR A 455 -7.73 -0.35 -7.01
N ALA A 456 -7.41 -1.58 -7.37
CA ALA A 456 -6.63 -2.48 -6.52
C ALA A 456 -5.23 -1.92 -6.24
N ALA A 457 -4.60 -1.28 -7.22
CA ALA A 457 -3.29 -0.65 -7.03
C ALA A 457 -3.37 0.51 -6.03
N GLN A 458 -4.44 1.32 -6.10
CA GLN A 458 -4.67 2.37 -5.11
C GLN A 458 -4.87 1.81 -3.70
N VAL A 459 -5.73 0.80 -3.55
CA VAL A 459 -5.91 0.13 -2.25
C VAL A 459 -4.59 -0.45 -1.76
N SER A 460 -3.79 -1.06 -2.63
CA SER A 460 -2.48 -1.59 -2.25
C SER A 460 -1.52 -0.51 -1.75
N ARG A 461 -1.52 0.68 -2.35
CA ARG A 461 -0.72 1.82 -1.86
C ARG A 461 -1.19 2.28 -0.49
N GLU A 462 -2.49 2.32 -0.25
CA GLU A 462 -3.05 2.68 1.06
C GLU A 462 -2.79 1.62 2.14
N GLN A 463 -2.57 0.36 1.75
CA GLN A 463 -2.10 -0.72 2.63
C GLN A 463 -0.57 -0.87 2.67
N THR A 464 0.17 -0.04 1.94
CA THR A 464 1.64 -0.12 1.85
C THR A 464 2.29 1.05 2.58
N VAL A 465 3.05 0.77 3.63
CA VAL A 465 3.85 1.77 4.33
C VAL A 465 5.17 1.99 3.59
N THR A 466 5.26 3.09 2.85
CA THR A 466 6.46 3.44 2.10
C THR A 466 7.46 4.20 2.97
N ALA A 467 8.71 3.74 3.05
CA ALA A 467 9.78 4.54 3.63
C ALA A 467 10.41 5.42 2.56
N VAL A 468 10.53 6.73 2.84
CA VAL A 468 11.21 7.66 1.94
C VAL A 468 12.71 7.66 2.27
N ALA A 469 13.56 7.58 1.25
CA ALA A 469 15.01 7.63 1.42
C ALA A 469 15.42 8.95 2.12
N GLY A 470 15.98 8.84 3.33
CA GLY A 470 16.39 9.99 4.14
C GLY A 470 15.40 10.43 5.24
N GLU A 471 14.25 9.77 5.38
CA GLU A 471 13.47 9.83 6.63
C GLU A 471 14.26 9.17 7.78
N PRO A 472 14.02 9.54 9.05
CA PRO A 472 14.69 8.90 10.17
C PRO A 472 14.51 7.38 10.09
N LEU A 473 15.62 6.67 10.27
CA LEU A 473 15.73 5.20 10.25
C LEU A 473 14.96 4.60 11.43
N ASN A 474 13.62 4.66 11.43
CA ASN A 474 12.66 4.13 12.42
C ASN A 474 11.22 4.38 11.92
N ALA A 475 10.83 3.78 10.80
CA ALA A 475 9.45 3.83 10.33
C ALA A 475 8.56 2.94 11.23
N LYS A 476 7.34 3.38 11.55
CA LYS A 476 6.35 2.56 12.29
C LYS A 476 5.33 1.98 11.32
N GLY A 477 4.74 0.84 11.64
CA GLY A 477 3.55 0.34 10.95
C GLY A 477 3.80 -0.81 9.98
N PHE A 478 4.81 -1.66 10.23
CA PHE A 478 4.81 -3.00 9.64
C PHE A 478 3.96 -3.93 10.53
N GLY A 479 3.27 -4.90 9.95
CA GLY A 479 2.31 -5.73 10.69
C GLY A 479 1.57 -6.69 9.76
N PRO A 480 0.77 -7.62 10.30
CA PRO A 480 0.09 -8.60 9.47
C PRO A 480 -0.84 -7.94 8.46
N GLY A 481 -0.78 -8.39 7.21
CA GLY A 481 -1.54 -7.86 6.10
C GLY A 481 -0.96 -6.60 5.46
N LEU A 482 0.04 -5.98 6.10
CA LEU A 482 0.68 -4.77 5.60
C LEU A 482 1.89 -5.09 4.73
N SER A 483 2.11 -4.22 3.76
CA SER A 483 3.30 -4.25 2.91
C SER A 483 4.16 -3.02 3.20
N VAL A 484 5.47 -3.15 3.00
CA VAL A 484 6.42 -2.05 3.08
C VAL A 484 7.28 -2.05 1.82
N SER A 485 7.61 -0.86 1.32
CA SER A 485 8.49 -0.71 0.18
C SER A 485 9.31 0.56 0.27
N GLY A 486 10.45 0.61 -0.44
CA GLY A 486 11.26 1.81 -0.53
C GLY A 486 12.66 1.53 -1.08
N ALA A 487 13.51 2.56 -0.99
CA ALA A 487 14.93 2.47 -1.33
C ALA A 487 15.79 2.36 -0.07
N VAL A 488 16.83 1.53 -0.11
CA VAL A 488 17.84 1.40 0.94
C VAL A 488 19.22 1.76 0.36
N ARG A 489 20.09 2.36 1.18
CA ARG A 489 21.50 2.64 0.84
C ARG A 489 22.42 1.98 1.86
N ASN A 490 23.63 1.61 1.44
CA ASN A 490 24.55 0.81 2.27
C ASN A 490 24.89 1.46 3.63
N ASP A 491 24.87 2.78 3.70
CA ASP A 491 25.16 3.58 4.90
C ASP A 491 23.89 3.97 5.69
N GLN A 492 22.70 3.63 5.19
CA GLN A 492 21.41 4.04 5.73
C GLN A 492 20.41 2.87 5.73
N PRO A 493 20.47 1.98 6.75
CA PRO A 493 19.52 0.87 6.87
C PRO A 493 18.12 1.36 7.21
N VAL A 494 17.09 0.80 6.56
CA VAL A 494 15.70 1.14 6.88
C VAL A 494 15.17 0.17 7.93
N THR A 495 14.59 0.70 9.00
CA THR A 495 14.01 -0.11 10.08
C THR A 495 12.53 0.18 10.20
N TYR A 496 11.71 -0.86 10.18
CA TYR A 496 10.30 -0.81 10.54
C TYR A 496 10.07 -1.41 11.92
N GLU A 497 9.51 -0.62 12.83
CA GLU A 497 9.11 -1.09 14.15
C GLU A 497 7.68 -1.63 14.14
N PHE A 498 7.49 -2.74 14.85
CA PHE A 498 6.19 -3.36 15.05
C PHE A 498 6.13 -4.09 16.39
N THR A 499 4.93 -4.40 16.86
CA THR A 499 4.72 -5.22 18.06
C THR A 499 4.18 -6.59 17.68
N ALA A 500 4.64 -7.63 18.34
CA ALA A 500 4.06 -8.97 18.20
C ALA A 500 3.65 -9.55 19.56
N LYS A 501 2.63 -10.41 19.52
CA LYS A 501 2.10 -11.14 20.67
C LYS A 501 2.83 -12.49 20.83
N PRO A 502 2.86 -13.10 22.03
CA PRO A 502 3.43 -14.43 22.22
C PRO A 502 2.73 -15.45 21.34
N GLY A 503 3.50 -16.24 20.58
CA GLY A 503 2.96 -17.25 19.68
C GLY A 503 2.38 -16.70 18.37
N GLN A 504 2.42 -15.39 18.14
CA GLN A 504 2.08 -14.82 16.85
C GLN A 504 3.11 -15.28 15.81
N VAL A 505 2.63 -15.49 14.58
CA VAL A 505 3.45 -15.96 13.46
C VAL A 505 3.35 -14.94 12.34
N ALA A 506 4.45 -14.65 11.67
CA ALA A 506 4.51 -13.88 10.45
C ALA A 506 4.88 -14.75 9.25
N ASP A 507 4.18 -14.63 8.12
CA ASP A 507 4.66 -15.12 6.81
C ASP A 507 5.19 -13.92 6.01
N ILE A 508 6.52 -13.81 5.97
CA ILE A 508 7.20 -12.65 5.40
C ILE A 508 7.69 -12.99 4.00
N ARG A 509 7.18 -12.26 3.01
CA ARG A 509 7.45 -12.50 1.58
C ARG A 509 8.07 -11.29 0.92
N SER A 510 8.91 -11.54 -0.08
CA SER A 510 9.45 -10.48 -0.92
C SER A 510 8.51 -10.21 -2.10
N LEU A 511 8.32 -8.93 -2.43
CA LEU A 511 7.47 -8.46 -3.53
C LEU A 511 8.28 -8.08 -4.80
N CYS A 512 9.60 -8.03 -4.69
CA CYS A 512 10.65 -7.81 -5.72
C CYS A 512 10.26 -7.11 -7.07
N THR A 513 10.61 -5.81 -7.25
CA THR A 513 11.30 -5.20 -8.44
C THR A 513 11.64 -3.68 -8.28
N PRO A 514 12.76 -3.10 -8.84
CA PRO A 514 14.03 -3.69 -9.26
C PRO A 514 15.23 -3.39 -8.32
N THR A 515 16.06 -4.42 -8.15
CA THR A 515 17.53 -4.49 -7.94
C THR A 515 18.28 -3.60 -6.95
N GLY A 516 19.33 -4.21 -6.42
CA GLY A 516 20.34 -3.62 -5.56
C GLY A 516 21.53 -4.54 -5.32
N LYS A 517 22.65 -4.00 -4.84
CA LYS A 517 23.78 -4.82 -4.38
C LYS A 517 23.57 -5.16 -2.91
N ASN A 518 23.56 -6.46 -2.60
CA ASN A 518 23.49 -6.98 -1.23
C ASN A 518 22.27 -6.50 -0.41
N VAL A 519 21.12 -6.26 -1.06
CA VAL A 519 19.88 -5.98 -0.33
C VAL A 519 19.52 -7.19 0.51
N ARG A 520 19.40 -7.02 1.82
CA ARG A 520 19.04 -8.04 2.79
C ARG A 520 17.93 -7.51 3.70
N TYR A 521 17.06 -8.40 4.14
CA TYR A 521 16.11 -8.06 5.20
C TYR A 521 16.12 -9.10 6.32
N THR A 522 15.99 -8.61 7.55
CA THR A 522 16.05 -9.42 8.78
C THR A 522 14.96 -9.00 9.76
N ILE A 523 14.50 -9.94 10.58
CA ILE A 523 13.63 -9.64 11.73
C ILE A 523 14.38 -9.90 13.03
N SER A 524 14.37 -8.91 13.93
CA SER A 524 15.06 -8.96 15.22
C SER A 524 14.19 -8.41 16.35
N SER A 525 14.48 -8.81 17.60
CA SER A 525 13.92 -8.16 18.79
C SER A 525 14.53 -6.76 18.94
N SER A 526 13.71 -5.76 19.30
CA SER A 526 14.18 -4.37 19.48
C SER A 526 15.11 -4.18 20.70
N THR A 527 15.26 -5.21 21.55
CA THR A 527 16.18 -5.21 22.71
C THR A 527 17.44 -6.06 22.47
N GLY A 528 17.55 -6.70 21.30
CA GLY A 528 18.71 -7.52 20.91
C GLY A 528 19.64 -6.77 19.96
N SER A 529 20.92 -7.14 19.95
CA SER A 529 21.86 -6.69 18.91
C SER A 529 21.45 -7.25 17.54
N PHE A 530 21.71 -6.51 16.46
CA PHE A 530 21.56 -6.96 15.05
C PHE A 530 22.29 -8.30 14.75
N ALA A 531 23.14 -8.77 15.66
CA ALA A 531 23.95 -9.96 15.53
C ALA A 531 23.18 -11.30 15.58
N ASP A 532 21.96 -11.34 16.14
CA ASP A 532 21.14 -12.57 16.22
C ASP A 532 19.73 -12.35 15.63
N PRO A 533 19.60 -12.32 14.29
CA PRO A 533 18.30 -12.23 13.64
C PRO A 533 17.49 -13.51 13.86
N ILE A 534 16.19 -13.36 14.12
CA ILE A 534 15.22 -14.48 14.19
C ILE A 534 15.09 -15.14 12.81
N GLY A 535 15.38 -14.38 11.74
CA GLY A 535 15.65 -14.89 10.40
C GLY A 535 16.13 -13.79 9.45
N GLY A 536 16.76 -14.16 8.32
CA GLY A 536 17.27 -13.21 7.34
C GLY A 536 17.58 -13.83 5.97
N VAL A 537 17.18 -13.16 4.90
CA VAL A 537 17.39 -13.62 3.52
C VAL A 537 17.77 -12.47 2.59
N ASP A 538 18.27 -12.81 1.40
CA ASP A 538 18.53 -11.83 0.34
C ASP A 538 17.21 -11.22 -0.14
N GLY A 539 17.25 -9.97 -0.61
CA GLY A 539 16.09 -9.09 -0.82
C GLY A 539 14.94 -9.64 -1.67
N CYS A 540 15.20 -10.60 -2.56
CA CYS A 540 14.19 -11.24 -3.41
C CYS A 540 13.91 -12.71 -3.06
N THR A 541 14.37 -13.16 -1.91
CA THR A 541 14.01 -14.47 -1.35
C THR A 541 12.93 -14.26 -0.28
N ASP A 542 12.04 -15.23 -0.11
CA ASP A 542 11.06 -15.21 0.99
C ASP A 542 11.71 -15.64 2.31
N LEU A 543 11.51 -14.84 3.36
CA LEU A 543 11.89 -15.22 4.72
C LEU A 543 10.95 -16.30 5.26
N GLY A 544 9.69 -16.29 4.80
CA GLY A 544 8.67 -17.26 5.16
C GLY A 544 8.23 -17.10 6.61
N ARG A 545 7.95 -18.24 7.25
CA ARG A 545 7.29 -18.31 8.56
C ARG A 545 8.24 -17.96 9.72
N VAL A 546 7.97 -16.88 10.44
CA VAL A 546 8.69 -16.40 11.64
C VAL A 546 7.75 -16.45 12.85
N ALA A 547 8.12 -17.17 13.92
CA ALA A 547 7.32 -17.23 15.15
C ALA A 547 7.91 -16.36 16.26
N PHE A 548 7.07 -15.57 16.93
CA PHE A 548 7.49 -14.66 18.00
C PHE A 548 7.33 -15.31 19.37
N ALA A 549 8.47 -15.53 20.06
CA ALA A 549 8.51 -16.27 21.33
C ALA A 549 7.92 -15.49 22.53
N GLY A 550 7.77 -14.17 22.44
CA GLY A 550 7.29 -13.34 23.55
C GLY A 550 6.56 -12.09 23.07
N ALA A 551 5.81 -11.47 23.98
CA ALA A 551 5.21 -10.16 23.71
C ALA A 551 6.32 -9.11 23.69
N GLY A 552 6.33 -8.24 22.69
CA GLY A 552 7.31 -7.17 22.67
C GLY A 552 7.40 -6.42 21.35
N SER A 553 8.33 -5.48 21.33
CA SER A 553 8.68 -4.72 20.13
C SER A 553 9.73 -5.48 19.31
N TYR A 554 9.50 -5.52 18.01
CA TYR A 554 10.32 -6.16 17.00
C TYR A 554 10.61 -5.17 15.88
N GLN A 555 11.63 -5.49 15.10
CA GLN A 555 12.08 -4.65 14.00
C GLN A 555 12.30 -5.49 12.75
N LEU A 556 11.75 -5.05 11.62
CA LEU A 556 12.13 -5.47 10.29
C LEU A 556 13.20 -4.50 9.79
N VAL A 557 14.40 -5.01 9.53
CA VAL A 557 15.55 -4.19 9.13
C VAL A 557 15.93 -4.54 7.70
N ILE A 558 16.06 -3.53 6.85
CA ILE A 558 16.49 -3.63 5.47
C ILE A 558 17.85 -2.96 5.34
N THR A 559 18.82 -3.67 4.77
CA THR A 559 20.18 -3.19 4.51
C THR A 559 20.57 -3.43 3.06
N GLY A 560 21.66 -2.82 2.60
CA GLY A 560 22.16 -2.93 1.22
C GLY A 560 21.93 -1.65 0.43
N ASP A 561 22.05 -1.72 -0.89
CA ASP A 561 21.88 -0.57 -1.79
C ASP A 561 20.95 -0.95 -2.95
N GLY A 562 19.71 -0.47 -2.95
CA GLY A 562 18.70 -0.79 -3.96
C GLY A 562 17.25 -0.60 -3.50
N GLN A 563 16.30 -1.05 -4.31
CA GLN A 563 14.87 -1.04 -3.95
C GLN A 563 14.46 -2.33 -3.24
N TYR A 564 13.46 -2.24 -2.36
CA TYR A 564 12.85 -3.40 -1.70
C TYR A 564 11.33 -3.26 -1.62
N GLY A 565 10.67 -4.42 -1.55
CA GLY A 565 9.26 -4.56 -1.22
C GLY A 565 9.09 -5.84 -0.40
N ILE A 566 8.50 -5.72 0.79
CA ILE A 566 8.32 -6.82 1.74
C ILE A 566 6.89 -6.77 2.23
N THR A 567 6.21 -7.91 2.22
CA THR A 567 4.86 -8.04 2.76
C THR A 567 4.85 -9.01 3.92
N TRP A 568 4.09 -8.69 4.96
CA TRP A 568 3.69 -9.67 5.96
C TRP A 568 2.31 -10.16 5.55
N ARG A 569 2.25 -11.33 4.90
CA ARG A 569 0.96 -11.96 4.59
C ARG A 569 0.26 -12.31 5.89
N THR A 570 -1.00 -11.92 6.03
CA THR A 570 -1.79 -12.27 7.21
C THR A 570 -1.68 -13.77 7.47
N THR A 571 -1.01 -14.10 8.56
CA THR A 571 -0.76 -15.47 8.98
C THR A 571 -1.78 -15.79 10.06
N PRO A 572 -2.75 -16.65 9.77
CA PRO A 572 -3.56 -17.27 10.78
C PRO A 572 -2.57 -18.08 11.63
N GLY A 573 -2.38 -17.72 12.90
CA GLY A 573 -1.42 -18.39 13.78
C GLY A 573 -1.63 -19.90 13.86
N ASP A 574 -0.80 -20.58 14.63
CA ASP A 574 -0.91 -22.03 14.77
C ASP A 574 -2.28 -22.44 15.33
N VAL A 575 -2.91 -23.41 14.68
CA VAL A 575 -4.20 -23.96 15.11
C VAL A 575 -3.92 -25.05 16.13
N HIS A 576 -4.29 -24.80 17.38
CA HIS A 576 -4.20 -25.79 18.45
C HIS A 576 -5.56 -26.43 18.71
N GLN A 577 -5.60 -27.76 18.62
CA GLN A 577 -6.81 -28.55 18.88
C GLN A 577 -6.46 -29.85 19.61
N ASN A 578 -7.44 -30.54 20.18
CA ASN A 578 -7.22 -31.87 20.76
C ASN A 578 -7.25 -32.93 19.66
N LEU A 579 -6.34 -33.90 19.73
CA LEU A 579 -6.36 -35.08 18.87
C LEU A 579 -7.62 -35.90 19.17
N ASN A 580 -8.41 -36.19 18.13
CA ASN A 580 -9.51 -37.12 18.23
C ASN A 580 -9.00 -38.56 18.14
N GLN A 581 -9.20 -39.33 19.20
CA GLN A 581 -8.75 -40.73 19.27
C GLN A 581 -9.81 -41.74 18.84
N ALA A 582 -11.08 -41.31 18.73
CA ALA A 582 -12.22 -42.18 18.42
C ALA A 582 -12.72 -42.03 16.97
N ALA A 583 -12.27 -40.98 16.27
CA ALA A 583 -12.64 -40.69 14.89
C ALA A 583 -11.46 -40.11 14.12
N SER A 584 -11.63 -39.99 12.79
CA SER A 584 -10.66 -39.36 11.90
C SER A 584 -10.40 -37.91 12.28
N ASN A 585 -9.14 -37.51 12.14
CA ASN A 585 -8.70 -36.13 12.28
C ASN A 585 -8.51 -35.56 10.87
N ALA A 586 -9.03 -34.35 10.66
CA ALA A 586 -8.99 -33.70 9.36
C ALA A 586 -8.72 -32.21 9.50
N GLY A 587 -8.13 -31.62 8.47
CA GLY A 587 -7.92 -30.18 8.41
C GLY A 587 -7.16 -29.75 7.17
N HIS A 588 -6.98 -28.44 7.05
CA HIS A 588 -6.35 -27.79 5.92
C HIS A 588 -5.13 -27.00 6.40
N VAL A 589 -3.96 -27.25 5.83
CA VAL A 589 -2.71 -26.52 6.13
C VAL A 589 -2.14 -25.90 4.87
N ASN A 590 -1.46 -24.78 5.00
CA ASN A 590 -0.73 -24.12 3.92
C ASN A 590 0.60 -23.57 4.42
N ALA A 591 1.34 -22.85 3.57
CA ALA A 591 2.64 -22.27 3.93
C ALA A 591 2.61 -21.33 5.14
N ALA A 592 1.43 -20.82 5.49
CA ALA A 592 1.18 -19.88 6.57
C ALA A 592 0.55 -20.53 7.83
N THR A 593 0.06 -21.78 7.77
CA THR A 593 -0.68 -22.41 8.88
C THR A 593 -0.07 -23.74 9.30
N ARG A 594 0.07 -23.95 10.61
CA ARG A 594 0.37 -25.27 11.20
C ARG A 594 -0.73 -25.69 12.14
N HIS A 595 -1.01 -26.98 12.17
CA HIS A 595 -1.96 -27.55 13.13
C HIS A 595 -1.21 -28.37 14.16
N TYR A 596 -1.61 -28.23 15.42
CA TYR A 596 -1.11 -28.97 16.57
C TYR A 596 -2.27 -29.74 17.20
N LEU A 597 -2.28 -31.06 17.05
CA LEU A 597 -3.30 -31.93 17.62
C LEU A 597 -2.77 -32.57 18.90
N ALA A 598 -3.16 -32.01 20.04
CA ALA A 598 -2.66 -32.38 21.35
C ALA A 598 -3.15 -33.77 21.80
N PHE A 599 -2.25 -34.58 22.33
CA PHE A 599 -2.54 -35.87 22.96
C PHE A 599 -1.63 -36.11 24.16
N THR A 600 -2.01 -37.07 25.00
CA THR A 600 -1.24 -37.46 26.19
C THR A 600 -0.81 -38.90 26.06
N VAL A 601 0.47 -39.16 26.29
CA VAL A 601 1.05 -40.50 26.30
C VAL A 601 1.11 -40.98 27.74
N THR A 602 0.62 -42.19 27.98
CA THR A 602 0.77 -42.89 29.26
C THR A 602 1.90 -43.93 29.18
N PRO A 603 2.49 -44.34 30.31
CA PRO A 603 3.56 -45.34 30.32
C PRO A 603 3.21 -46.61 29.54
N GLY A 604 4.12 -47.05 28.67
CA GLY A 604 3.99 -48.29 27.89
C GLY A 604 3.21 -48.17 26.58
N GLN A 605 2.62 -47.01 26.27
CA GLN A 605 1.87 -46.83 25.02
C GLN A 605 2.79 -46.72 23.79
N THR A 606 2.30 -47.27 22.68
CA THR A 606 2.82 -47.05 21.34
C THR A 606 1.76 -46.38 20.47
N TRP A 607 2.14 -45.35 19.72
CA TRP A 607 1.21 -44.57 18.89
C TRP A 607 1.48 -44.73 17.40
N THR A 608 0.42 -44.89 16.61
CA THR A 608 0.49 -44.93 15.14
C THR A 608 -0.54 -43.99 14.56
N PHE A 609 -0.12 -43.23 13.55
CA PHE A 609 -0.94 -42.27 12.83
C PHE A 609 -0.97 -42.70 11.36
N THR A 610 -2.17 -42.92 10.82
CA THR A 610 -2.35 -43.51 9.50
C THR A 610 -3.22 -42.59 8.64
N PRO A 611 -2.70 -42.10 7.50
CA PRO A 611 -3.48 -41.33 6.54
C PRO A 611 -4.69 -42.12 6.06
N GLU A 612 -5.80 -41.42 5.85
CA GLU A 612 -7.06 -41.99 5.40
C GLU A 612 -7.53 -41.30 4.12
N GLY A 613 -8.26 -42.05 3.28
CA GLY A 613 -8.79 -41.52 2.02
C GLY A 613 -7.72 -41.19 0.98
N THR A 614 -8.09 -40.33 0.02
CA THR A 614 -7.18 -39.84 -1.01
C THR A 614 -6.28 -38.76 -0.44
N CYS A 615 -4.99 -39.04 -0.31
CA CYS A 615 -3.97 -38.07 0.10
C CYS A 615 -3.19 -37.56 -1.10
N ARG A 616 -3.07 -36.23 -1.22
CA ARG A 616 -2.27 -35.58 -2.27
C ARG A 616 -1.01 -35.00 -1.66
N GLN A 617 0.13 -35.63 -1.94
CA GLN A 617 1.40 -35.11 -1.47
C GLN A 617 1.77 -33.84 -2.24
N VAL A 618 2.13 -32.78 -1.50
CA VAL A 618 2.61 -31.51 -2.04
C VAL A 618 3.95 -31.12 -1.41
N ASN A 619 4.68 -30.20 -2.04
CA ASN A 619 6.00 -29.82 -1.57
C ASN A 619 5.94 -29.27 -0.13
N GLY A 620 6.73 -29.88 0.76
CA GLY A 620 6.79 -29.54 2.17
C GLY A 620 5.58 -29.96 3.01
N PHE A 621 4.64 -30.76 2.48
CA PHE A 621 3.56 -31.33 3.31
C PHE A 621 4.10 -32.45 4.19
N GLN A 622 4.14 -32.17 5.49
CA GLN A 622 4.81 -32.98 6.50
C GLN A 622 4.04 -33.00 7.80
N TRP A 623 4.25 -34.07 8.56
CA TRP A 623 3.75 -34.20 9.91
C TRP A 623 4.77 -34.88 10.83
N SER A 624 4.74 -34.51 12.11
CA SER A 624 5.65 -34.99 13.14
C SER A 624 4.97 -35.00 14.51
N VAL A 625 5.59 -35.67 15.50
CA VAL A 625 5.19 -35.54 16.89
C VAL A 625 6.15 -34.61 17.62
N VAL A 626 5.62 -33.58 18.25
CA VAL A 626 6.37 -32.60 19.03
C VAL A 626 5.94 -32.60 20.50
N ASP A 627 6.83 -32.20 21.40
CA ASP A 627 6.51 -31.91 22.80
C ASP A 627 6.03 -30.45 22.96
N ALA A 628 5.85 -30.02 24.21
CA ALA A 628 5.41 -28.66 24.54
C ALA A 628 6.41 -27.58 24.08
N ASP A 629 7.69 -27.91 23.94
CA ASP A 629 8.75 -26.98 23.53
C ASP A 629 8.98 -27.03 22.00
N GLY A 630 8.24 -27.87 21.28
CA GLY A 630 8.37 -28.02 19.83
C GLY A 630 9.62 -28.78 19.38
N ALA A 631 10.36 -29.39 20.32
CA ALA A 631 11.75 -29.80 20.15
C ALA A 631 11.94 -31.26 19.71
N LEU A 632 10.90 -32.09 19.68
CA LEU A 632 11.03 -33.47 19.21
C LEU A 632 11.03 -33.54 17.67
N ASN A 633 12.15 -33.17 17.05
CA ASN A 633 12.45 -33.43 15.64
C ASN A 633 13.19 -34.76 15.42
N ASP A 634 13.73 -35.37 16.48
CA ASP A 634 14.62 -36.54 16.43
C ASP A 634 13.92 -37.88 16.10
N ARG A 635 12.59 -37.91 16.03
CA ARG A 635 11.80 -39.15 15.82
C ARG A 635 11.08 -39.21 14.47
N GLY A 636 11.46 -38.33 13.55
CA GLY A 636 11.06 -38.36 12.16
C GLY A 636 10.07 -37.25 11.81
N ILE A 637 10.46 -36.42 10.85
CA ILE A 637 9.52 -35.66 10.04
C ILE A 637 9.05 -36.62 8.94
N TYR A 638 7.76 -36.89 8.91
CA TYR A 638 7.17 -37.80 7.93
C TYR A 638 6.58 -37.00 6.78
N ASP A 639 6.61 -37.59 5.59
CA ASP A 639 5.78 -37.16 4.47
C ASP A 639 4.31 -37.19 4.90
N GLY A 640 3.56 -36.12 4.66
CA GLY A 640 2.19 -35.95 5.15
C GLY A 640 1.21 -37.02 4.66
N CYS A 641 1.54 -37.73 3.57
CA CYS A 641 0.78 -38.86 3.06
C CYS A 641 1.32 -40.24 3.49
N SER A 642 2.35 -40.28 4.33
CA SER A 642 2.96 -41.52 4.81
C SER A 642 2.65 -41.78 6.28
N PRO A 643 2.31 -43.01 6.70
CA PRO A 643 2.02 -43.32 8.09
C PRO A 643 3.21 -43.03 9.02
N MET A 644 2.89 -42.55 10.23
CA MET A 644 3.85 -42.22 11.28
C MET A 644 3.71 -43.20 12.44
N GLY A 645 4.81 -43.86 12.82
CA GLY A 645 4.88 -44.83 13.90
C GLY A 645 5.03 -46.29 13.46
N PRO A 646 4.99 -47.25 14.39
CA PRO A 646 4.68 -47.08 15.82
C PRO A 646 5.75 -46.27 16.59
N LEU A 647 5.30 -45.32 17.40
CA LEU A 647 6.14 -44.43 18.21
C LEU A 647 6.01 -44.76 19.70
N SER A 648 7.12 -45.11 20.35
CA SER A 648 7.18 -45.34 21.81
C SER A 648 7.64 -44.08 22.53
N LEU A 649 6.72 -43.20 22.91
CA LEU A 649 7.01 -41.89 23.54
C LEU A 649 7.12 -42.02 25.07
N ALA A 650 7.86 -41.11 25.71
CA ALA A 650 7.84 -41.01 27.16
C ALA A 650 6.46 -40.53 27.66
N PRO A 651 6.07 -40.78 28.91
CA PRO A 651 4.82 -40.23 29.44
C PRO A 651 4.86 -38.71 29.45
N GLY A 652 3.83 -38.07 28.90
CA GLY A 652 3.81 -36.61 28.74
C GLY A 652 2.75 -36.10 27.79
N ARG A 653 2.74 -34.78 27.58
CA ARG A 653 1.89 -34.10 26.60
C ARG A 653 2.67 -33.88 25.32
N TYR A 654 2.02 -34.22 24.21
CA TYR A 654 2.57 -34.12 22.87
C TYR A 654 1.53 -33.53 21.93
N SER A 655 1.97 -33.11 20.76
CA SER A 655 1.09 -32.76 19.65
C SER A 655 1.55 -33.42 18.36
N VAL A 656 0.59 -33.85 17.53
CA VAL A 656 0.88 -34.08 16.11
C VAL A 656 0.94 -32.71 15.44
N ARG A 657 2.13 -32.30 15.00
CA ARG A 657 2.35 -31.09 14.22
C ARG A 657 2.18 -31.42 12.75
N ILE A 658 1.39 -30.63 12.04
CA ILE A 658 1.09 -30.80 10.61
C ILE A 658 1.35 -29.46 9.91
N GLU A 659 2.10 -29.47 8.81
CA GLU A 659 2.52 -28.27 8.08
C GLU A 659 2.69 -28.53 6.58
N ALA A 660 2.62 -27.47 5.77
CA ALA A 660 2.90 -27.50 4.33
C ALA A 660 3.85 -26.37 3.93
N GLY A 661 4.73 -26.59 2.94
CA GLY A 661 5.84 -25.67 2.63
C GLY A 661 5.60 -24.68 1.50
N GLY A 662 4.53 -24.84 0.70
CA GLY A 662 4.29 -23.95 -0.45
C GLY A 662 2.93 -24.06 -1.12
N ALA A 663 2.38 -25.27 -1.24
CA ALA A 663 1.00 -25.47 -1.67
C ALA A 663 0.15 -25.91 -0.47
N ALA A 664 -1.12 -25.53 -0.47
CA ALA A 664 -2.05 -25.99 0.55
C ALA A 664 -2.30 -27.50 0.44
N ALA A 665 -2.54 -28.14 1.57
CA ALA A 665 -2.79 -29.57 1.70
C ALA A 665 -3.90 -29.83 2.70
N ASP A 666 -4.81 -30.73 2.32
CA ASP A 666 -5.77 -31.32 3.25
C ASP A 666 -5.15 -32.58 3.86
N TYR A 667 -5.21 -32.69 5.19
CA TYR A 667 -4.84 -33.92 5.88
C TYR A 667 -6.09 -34.65 6.37
N HIS A 668 -6.00 -35.98 6.36
CA HIS A 668 -7.00 -36.86 6.93
C HIS A 668 -6.27 -38.08 7.51
N PHE A 669 -6.46 -38.38 8.80
CA PHE A 669 -5.80 -39.53 9.42
C PHE A 669 -6.52 -40.06 10.65
N ALA A 670 -6.32 -41.35 10.93
CA ALA A 670 -6.67 -41.96 12.20
C ALA A 670 -5.43 -42.10 13.10
N ALA A 671 -5.65 -41.92 14.41
CA ALA A 671 -4.66 -42.19 15.44
C ALA A 671 -5.05 -43.47 16.19
N LYS A 672 -4.09 -44.36 16.44
CA LYS A 672 -4.25 -45.56 17.26
C LYS A 672 -3.13 -45.65 18.28
N HIS A 673 -3.45 -46.18 19.45
CA HIS A 673 -2.46 -46.53 20.46
C HIS A 673 -2.67 -47.95 20.98
N SER A 674 -1.59 -48.61 21.38
CA SER A 674 -1.57 -49.93 22.02
C SER A 674 -0.68 -49.97 23.24
#